data_AF-A0A142CX19-F1
#
_entry.id   AF-A0A142CX19-F1
#
_cell.length_a   1.000
_cell.length_b   1.000
_cell.length_c   1.000
_cell.angle_alpha   90.00
_cell.angle_beta   90.00
_cell.angle_gamma   90.00
#
_symmetry.space_group_name_H-M   'P 1'
#
loop_
_entity.id
_entity.type
_entity.pdbx_description
1 polymer ?
#
loop_
_entity_poly.entity_id
_entity_poly.type
_entity_poly.pdbx_seq_one_letter_code
_entity_poly.pdbx_strand_id
1 'polypeptide(L)'
;MARLRTLTFAVFLLILLAGQATALSVELGTDEVLIVGGQVFTFDPSQSGDKFLVSVSSHGNEASSVLAFGENITVGNVTYFIGSYDRQNRRLTVHLLGNYTSVRVMKKYDFSVEVIEAFDTYAKVRIKNTGFYPLNDTLSVSSSSQGAFPIPTSTILKEVELNLEPGGEIVFKVPNPGQTLIFSLNERGISKDVSFGTLEPQVEIEDITSGEGVRVKVLNKGEPVNATFSLLYGGNLILESRKVLLPHGIKWVGFSNFINQGAVVVDYGKVIQQTFYFRPALLVLENISRDGELLRVILKNTGESPFRGFVSVTQNGVVVGSPTYSEVSIGPGESVSLTFKIPEEVRYPTILASSDSGTFSFTAEAGASGISVEALSTSIKVPLGGKGSYALVLSGSGRVKLSVEGLPESVGWKFYVGESEVEELNVDGSAQVVLVIDVPSLPRGFSVGEPVRFNVTIRDEKGNPHVIPLEFEAYGLAFLPVYGKNWLAKMNFTAETHFVGIPYRVVAKSLTPPIQFEHYPGEKIAFSYGNYIRSGLDVTLHILSPSGEILHSSSQEKGRPDFVVFNESDFMLMLEGDRFDAVLLVADYLRKPENISFELLPKQFGEGIKTFILNATSLRGKKLALDVTADRPVEVRVYYFTLNREREDFDPLSAGFKGAFRGKGEHVSGEVPLRPYEDFIAISIIGTGNVSLTMTAKEVPVSVSGLGKYSGELTVALLALLLVVVIALERRLG
;
A
#
# COMPACT_ATOMS: atom_id res chain seq x y z
N MET A 1 -28.74 -24.32 92.52
CA MET A 1 -27.37 -24.87 92.43
C MET A 1 -27.46 -26.39 92.31
N ALA A 2 -26.53 -26.98 91.55
CA ALA A 2 -26.36 -28.42 91.28
C ALA A 2 -27.32 -29.09 90.27
N ARG A 3 -27.22 -28.73 88.98
CA ARG A 3 -27.41 -29.65 87.83
C ARG A 3 -26.96 -29.06 86.47
N LEU A 4 -25.91 -28.23 86.48
CA LEU A 4 -25.36 -27.58 85.26
C LEU A 4 -23.82 -27.75 85.12
N ARG A 5 -23.25 -28.86 85.62
CA ARG A 5 -21.79 -29.12 85.55
C ARG A 5 -21.37 -30.48 84.98
N THR A 6 -22.29 -31.34 84.57
CA THR A 6 -21.98 -32.67 84.02
C THR A 6 -22.02 -32.74 82.48
N LEU A 7 -22.65 -31.78 81.80
CA LEU A 7 -22.72 -31.79 80.32
C LEU A 7 -21.44 -31.27 79.65
N THR A 8 -20.74 -30.31 80.28
CA THR A 8 -19.53 -29.68 79.74
C THR A 8 -18.27 -30.55 79.88
N PHE A 9 -18.24 -31.47 80.85
CA PHE A 9 -17.09 -32.36 81.04
C PHE A 9 -17.09 -33.53 80.04
N ALA A 10 -18.27 -34.03 79.64
CA ALA A 10 -18.39 -35.09 78.63
C ALA A 10 -18.04 -34.61 77.22
N VAL A 11 -18.38 -33.36 76.87
CA VAL A 11 -18.03 -32.74 75.58
C VAL A 11 -16.53 -32.43 75.51
N PHE A 12 -15.91 -32.03 76.62
CA PHE A 12 -14.47 -31.79 76.68
C PHE A 12 -13.64 -33.08 76.64
N LEU A 13 -14.13 -34.18 77.23
CA LEU A 13 -13.48 -35.49 77.16
C LEU A 13 -13.56 -36.13 75.75
N LEU A 14 -14.63 -35.84 74.99
CA LEU A 14 -14.77 -36.27 73.59
C LEU A 14 -13.82 -35.51 72.64
N ILE A 15 -13.49 -34.26 72.94
CA ILE A 15 -12.53 -33.45 72.15
C ILE A 15 -11.07 -33.84 72.48
N LEU A 16 -10.79 -34.32 73.70
CA LEU A 16 -9.46 -34.78 74.11
C LEU A 16 -9.12 -36.23 73.65
N LEU A 17 -10.11 -37.02 73.23
CA LEU A 17 -9.90 -38.38 72.69
C LEU A 17 -9.73 -38.43 71.16
N ALA A 18 -9.94 -37.30 70.45
CA ALA A 18 -9.62 -37.18 69.03
C ALA A 18 -8.15 -36.78 68.86
N GLY A 19 -7.24 -37.71 69.17
CA GLY A 19 -5.83 -37.60 68.79
C GLY A 19 -5.70 -37.33 67.30
N GLN A 20 -4.78 -36.44 66.94
CA GLN A 20 -4.60 -35.88 65.60
C GLN A 20 -4.62 -36.94 64.49
N ALA A 21 -5.74 -37.01 63.78
CA ALA A 21 -5.89 -37.78 62.56
C ALA A 21 -6.16 -36.78 61.44
N THR A 22 -5.09 -36.34 60.76
CA THR A 22 -5.19 -35.48 59.58
C THR A 22 -5.69 -36.33 58.42
N ALA A 23 -7.01 -36.38 58.25
CA ALA A 23 -7.65 -37.00 57.10
C ALA A 23 -7.41 -36.13 55.87
N LEU A 24 -6.56 -36.57 54.95
CA LEU A 24 -6.34 -35.91 53.65
C LEU A 24 -7.03 -36.72 52.56
N SER A 25 -7.82 -36.07 51.71
CA SER A 25 -8.46 -36.71 50.56
C SER A 25 -7.66 -36.43 49.31
N VAL A 26 -7.27 -37.46 48.57
CA VAL A 26 -6.49 -37.33 47.34
C VAL A 26 -7.20 -38.05 46.21
N GLU A 27 -7.36 -37.38 45.08
CA GLU A 27 -7.90 -37.97 43.86
C GLU A 27 -6.79 -38.52 42.98
N LEU A 28 -6.88 -39.80 42.61
CA LEU A 28 -5.86 -40.53 41.87
C LEU A 28 -6.45 -41.17 40.61
N GLY A 29 -5.81 -40.97 39.46
CA GLY A 29 -6.12 -41.69 38.22
C GLY A 29 -5.51 -43.10 38.16
N THR A 30 -6.02 -43.95 37.27
CA THR A 30 -5.47 -45.32 37.07
C THR A 30 -4.04 -45.32 36.51
N ASP A 31 -3.61 -44.23 35.88
CA ASP A 31 -2.27 -44.01 35.35
C ASP A 31 -1.36 -43.26 36.32
N GLU A 32 -1.83 -43.00 37.55
CA GLU A 32 -1.10 -42.28 38.60
C GLU A 32 -0.71 -43.24 39.74
N VAL A 33 0.33 -42.84 40.47
CA VAL A 33 0.76 -43.44 41.73
C VAL A 33 0.67 -42.39 42.83
N LEU A 34 0.19 -42.81 44.00
CA LEU A 34 0.14 -41.97 45.18
C LEU A 34 1.29 -42.37 46.11
N ILE A 35 2.21 -41.44 46.34
CA ILE A 35 3.38 -41.64 47.21
C ILE A 35 3.09 -40.99 48.56
N VAL A 36 3.08 -41.78 49.63
CA VAL A 36 2.80 -41.32 51.00
C VAL A 36 3.94 -41.75 51.92
N GLY A 37 4.79 -40.81 52.34
CA GLY A 37 5.89 -41.08 53.27
C GLY A 37 6.85 -42.20 52.80
N GLY A 38 7.02 -42.38 51.49
CA GLY A 38 7.84 -43.45 50.89
C GLY A 38 7.08 -44.73 50.53
N GLN A 39 5.79 -44.85 50.89
CA GLN A 39 4.90 -45.91 50.42
C GLN A 39 4.29 -45.54 49.08
N VAL A 40 4.09 -46.51 48.17
CA VAL A 40 3.50 -46.29 46.85
C VAL A 40 2.16 -47.02 46.78
N PHE A 41 1.09 -46.25 46.68
CA PHE A 41 -0.28 -46.71 46.49
C PHE A 41 -0.67 -46.67 45.01
N THR A 42 -1.24 -47.76 44.53
CA THR A 42 -1.85 -47.88 43.20
C THR A 42 -3.17 -48.63 43.30
N PHE A 43 -4.02 -48.46 42.30
CA PHE A 43 -5.27 -49.19 42.21
C PHE A 43 -5.61 -49.55 40.77
N ASP A 44 -6.34 -50.66 40.61
CA ASP A 44 -6.97 -51.08 39.37
C ASP A 44 -8.46 -51.37 39.61
N PRO A 45 -9.39 -50.66 38.95
CA PRO A 45 -10.81 -50.85 39.13
C PRO A 45 -11.30 -52.16 38.47
N SER A 46 -12.25 -52.84 39.08
CA SER A 46 -12.95 -53.98 38.48
C SER A 46 -13.81 -53.53 37.29
N GLN A 47 -14.20 -54.46 36.42
CA GLN A 47 -15.09 -54.14 35.27
C GLN A 47 -16.42 -53.51 35.71
N SER A 48 -16.91 -53.83 36.92
CA SER A 48 -18.14 -53.23 37.45
C SER A 48 -17.92 -51.84 38.04
N GLY A 49 -16.68 -51.45 38.38
CA GLY A 49 -16.34 -50.16 38.98
C GLY A 49 -16.71 -50.00 40.46
N ASP A 50 -17.04 -51.10 41.13
CA ASP A 50 -17.48 -51.13 42.55
C ASP A 50 -16.47 -51.77 43.50
N LYS A 51 -15.40 -52.35 42.94
CA LYS A 51 -14.29 -52.94 43.68
C LYS A 51 -12.98 -52.52 43.02
N PHE A 52 -11.95 -52.33 43.83
CA PHE A 52 -10.64 -51.86 43.39
C PHE A 52 -9.60 -52.83 43.91
N LEU A 53 -8.79 -53.40 43.02
CA LEU A 53 -7.56 -54.07 43.43
C LEU A 53 -6.59 -52.96 43.83
N VAL A 54 -6.32 -52.84 45.12
CA VAL A 54 -5.44 -51.83 45.67
C VAL A 54 -4.13 -52.48 46.08
N SER A 55 -3.02 -51.90 45.64
CA SER A 55 -1.67 -52.34 45.99
C SER A 55 -0.93 -51.19 46.67
N VAL A 56 -0.40 -51.45 47.86
CA VAL A 56 0.47 -50.53 48.59
C VAL A 56 1.81 -51.20 48.81
N SER A 57 2.86 -50.64 48.22
CA SER A 57 4.23 -51.14 48.37
C SER A 57 5.03 -50.25 49.31
N SER A 58 5.82 -50.87 50.18
CA SER A 58 6.69 -50.20 51.16
C SER A 58 7.92 -51.05 51.43
N HIS A 59 9.11 -50.50 51.22
CA HIS A 59 10.40 -51.15 51.52
C HIS A 59 10.52 -52.61 51.01
N GLY A 60 10.04 -52.89 49.79
CA GLY A 60 10.13 -54.22 49.17
C GLY A 60 9.03 -55.21 49.57
N ASN A 61 8.14 -54.84 50.48
CA ASN A 61 6.93 -55.59 50.78
C ASN A 61 5.72 -54.93 50.09
N GLU A 62 4.87 -55.76 49.46
CA GLU A 62 3.64 -55.31 48.83
C GLU A 62 2.45 -55.91 49.57
N ALA A 63 1.52 -55.05 49.98
CA ALA A 63 0.22 -55.46 50.51
C ALA A 63 -0.84 -55.11 49.47
N SER A 64 -1.57 -56.12 49.01
CA SER A 64 -2.66 -55.94 48.06
C SER A 64 -3.97 -56.51 48.59
N SER A 65 -5.07 -55.81 48.31
CA SER A 65 -6.41 -56.23 48.69
C SER A 65 -7.44 -55.73 47.69
N VAL A 66 -8.56 -56.45 47.57
CA VAL A 66 -9.71 -56.01 46.78
C VAL A 66 -10.66 -55.28 47.71
N LEU A 67 -10.80 -53.97 47.54
CA LEU A 67 -11.55 -53.09 48.42
C LEU A 67 -12.79 -52.51 47.71
N ALA A 68 -13.90 -52.38 48.43
CA ALA A 68 -15.09 -51.62 48.04
C ALA A 68 -15.11 -50.22 48.70
N PHE A 69 -16.08 -49.38 48.35
CA PHE A 69 -16.24 -48.06 48.98
C PHE A 69 -16.42 -48.16 50.50
N GLY A 70 -15.70 -47.32 51.23
CA GLY A 70 -15.66 -47.31 52.70
C GLY A 70 -14.72 -48.35 53.30
N GLU A 71 -14.23 -49.32 52.52
CA GLU A 71 -13.21 -50.27 52.97
C GLU A 71 -11.82 -49.64 52.94
N ASN A 72 -10.89 -50.22 53.69
CA ASN A 72 -9.54 -49.69 53.83
C ASN A 72 -8.47 -50.77 53.85
N ILE A 73 -7.25 -50.34 53.58
CA ILE A 73 -6.03 -51.11 53.82
C ILE A 73 -5.11 -50.26 54.69
N THR A 74 -4.53 -50.87 55.72
CA THR A 74 -3.56 -50.21 56.60
C THR A 74 -2.19 -50.82 56.38
N VAL A 75 -1.21 -50.00 56.02
CA VAL A 75 0.18 -50.41 55.80
C VAL A 75 1.10 -49.50 56.61
N GLY A 76 1.82 -50.09 57.56
CA GLY A 76 2.58 -49.32 58.56
C GLY A 76 1.66 -48.42 59.39
N ASN A 77 1.96 -47.11 59.42
CA ASN A 77 1.22 -46.11 60.20
C ASN A 77 0.21 -45.30 59.37
N VAL A 78 -0.11 -45.75 58.14
CA VAL A 78 -1.04 -45.08 57.23
C VAL A 78 -2.15 -46.03 56.82
N THR A 79 -3.39 -45.57 56.97
CA THR A 79 -4.61 -46.23 56.51
C THR A 79 -5.17 -45.50 55.29
N TYR A 80 -5.42 -46.26 54.23
CA TYR A 80 -5.96 -45.77 52.96
C TYR A 80 -7.42 -46.23 52.84
N PHE A 81 -8.37 -45.29 52.87
CA PHE A 81 -9.80 -45.56 52.70
C PHE A 81 -10.24 -45.26 51.28
N ILE A 82 -11.02 -46.16 50.68
CA ILE A 82 -11.62 -45.96 49.36
C ILE A 82 -12.86 -45.09 49.52
N GLY A 83 -12.79 -43.85 49.05
CA GLY A 83 -13.86 -42.86 49.16
C GLY A 83 -14.90 -43.00 48.06
N SER A 84 -14.62 -42.40 46.90
CA SER A 84 -15.50 -42.36 45.74
C SER A 84 -14.72 -42.64 44.45
N TYR A 85 -15.39 -43.13 43.40
CA TYR A 85 -14.77 -43.35 42.09
C TYR A 85 -15.61 -42.71 41.00
N ASP A 86 -15.03 -41.74 40.32
CA ASP A 86 -15.61 -41.16 39.12
C ASP A 86 -15.29 -42.08 37.92
N ARG A 87 -16.30 -42.82 37.47
CA ARG A 87 -16.18 -43.74 36.33
C ARG A 87 -15.98 -43.01 35.00
N GLN A 88 -16.46 -41.77 34.86
CA GLN A 88 -16.32 -41.01 33.62
C GLN A 88 -14.87 -40.54 33.45
N ASN A 89 -14.27 -40.02 34.52
CA ASN A 89 -12.90 -39.52 34.50
C ASN A 89 -11.86 -40.55 34.98
N ARG A 90 -12.30 -41.75 35.37
CA ARG A 90 -11.50 -42.85 35.94
C ARG A 90 -10.63 -42.43 37.13
N ARG A 91 -11.15 -41.56 37.99
CA ARG A 91 -10.44 -41.03 39.18
C ARG A 91 -11.02 -41.61 40.47
N LEU A 92 -10.15 -42.10 41.35
CA LEU A 92 -10.48 -42.62 42.68
C LEU A 92 -10.08 -41.61 43.75
N THR A 93 -11.03 -41.24 44.61
CA THR A 93 -10.77 -40.49 45.84
C THR A 93 -10.36 -41.44 46.95
N VAL A 94 -9.15 -41.25 47.48
CA VAL A 94 -8.60 -42.02 48.60
C VAL A 94 -8.44 -41.11 49.80
N HIS A 95 -8.97 -41.51 50.96
CA HIS A 95 -8.77 -40.77 52.21
C HIS A 95 -7.62 -41.40 53.00
N LEU A 96 -6.63 -40.58 53.34
CA LEU A 96 -5.43 -40.96 54.07
C LEU A 96 -5.59 -40.61 55.54
N LEU A 97 -5.45 -41.60 56.41
CA LEU A 97 -5.49 -41.43 57.87
C LEU A 97 -4.20 -41.98 58.47
N GLY A 98 -3.51 -41.23 59.33
CA GLY A 98 -2.29 -41.70 59.99
C GLY A 98 -1.18 -40.66 60.00
N ASN A 99 0.02 -41.08 60.37
CA ASN A 99 1.18 -40.19 60.48
C ASN A 99 2.13 -40.39 59.28
N TYR A 100 2.19 -39.40 58.39
CA TYR A 100 3.03 -39.40 57.19
C TYR A 100 3.71 -38.05 56.99
N THR A 101 4.90 -38.06 56.39
CA THR A 101 5.75 -36.86 56.25
C THR A 101 5.53 -36.10 54.94
N SER A 102 5.03 -36.77 53.90
CA SER A 102 4.76 -36.16 52.60
C SER A 102 3.72 -36.96 51.83
N VAL A 103 2.99 -36.27 50.95
CA VAL A 103 2.05 -36.87 50.00
C VAL A 103 2.32 -36.27 48.63
N ARG A 104 2.53 -37.12 47.62
CA ARG A 104 2.78 -36.69 46.24
C ARG A 104 2.08 -37.63 45.27
N VAL A 105 1.39 -37.08 44.29
CA VAL A 105 0.86 -37.84 43.16
C VAL A 105 1.83 -37.71 41.98
N MET A 106 2.13 -38.82 41.31
CA MET A 106 2.97 -38.87 40.11
C MET A 106 2.34 -39.76 39.05
N LYS A 107 2.64 -39.53 37.78
CA LYS A 107 2.25 -40.47 36.71
C LYS A 107 3.12 -41.73 36.77
N LYS A 108 2.52 -42.89 36.49
CA LYS A 108 3.23 -44.18 36.39
C LYS A 108 4.33 -44.11 35.33
N TYR A 109 3.98 -43.62 34.13
CA TYR A 109 4.90 -43.36 33.03
C TYR A 109 4.59 -41.96 32.49
N ASP A 110 5.63 -41.15 32.30
CA ASP A 110 5.50 -39.84 31.67
C ASP A 110 6.88 -39.36 31.23
N PHE A 111 6.92 -38.44 30.27
CA PHE A 111 8.15 -37.80 29.86
C PHE A 111 7.94 -36.31 29.59
N SER A 112 9.04 -35.57 29.65
CA SER A 112 9.10 -34.18 29.21
C SER A 112 10.00 -34.06 27.99
N VAL A 113 9.65 -33.11 27.12
CA VAL A 113 10.42 -32.74 25.95
C VAL A 113 10.91 -31.32 26.13
N GLU A 114 12.21 -31.11 25.99
CA GLU A 114 12.84 -29.79 26.03
C GLU A 114 13.56 -29.54 24.71
N VAL A 115 13.30 -28.41 24.07
CA VAL A 115 14.01 -27.98 22.87
C VAL A 115 15.29 -27.29 23.28
N ILE A 116 16.44 -27.86 22.89
CA ILE A 116 17.75 -27.25 23.13
C ILE A 116 18.03 -26.16 22.09
N GLU A 117 17.78 -26.46 20.82
CA GLU A 117 17.87 -25.54 19.70
C GLU A 117 17.02 -26.07 18.54
N ALA A 118 16.53 -25.17 17.70
CA ALA A 118 15.72 -25.54 16.53
C ALA A 118 16.00 -24.59 15.36
N PHE A 119 16.37 -25.18 14.23
CA PHE A 119 16.56 -24.52 12.95
C PHE A 119 15.69 -25.18 11.89
N ASP A 120 15.64 -24.57 10.71
CA ASP A 120 14.87 -25.08 9.57
C ASP A 120 15.30 -26.46 9.04
N THR A 121 16.53 -26.90 9.28
CA THR A 121 17.04 -28.22 8.87
C THR A 121 16.97 -29.28 9.98
N TYR A 122 17.01 -28.88 11.25
CA TYR A 122 16.96 -29.82 12.38
C TYR A 122 16.46 -29.18 13.69
N ALA A 123 15.87 -29.97 14.57
CA ALA A 123 15.65 -29.63 15.97
C ALA A 123 16.42 -30.58 16.89
N LYS A 124 17.10 -30.04 17.89
CA LYS A 124 17.80 -30.81 18.91
C LYS A 124 16.97 -30.80 20.18
N VAL A 125 16.57 -31.98 20.62
CA VAL A 125 15.64 -32.13 21.74
C VAL A 125 16.21 -33.04 22.82
N ARG A 126 15.88 -32.73 24.07
CA ARG A 126 16.13 -33.55 25.24
C ARG A 126 14.82 -34.20 25.67
N ILE A 127 14.84 -35.52 25.82
CA ILE A 127 13.74 -36.29 26.40
C ILE A 127 14.16 -36.71 27.79
N LYS A 128 13.32 -36.42 28.78
CA LYS A 128 13.57 -36.77 30.18
C LYS A 128 12.40 -37.56 30.77
N ASN A 129 12.70 -38.68 31.41
CA ASN A 129 11.70 -39.47 32.12
C ASN A 129 11.22 -38.71 33.37
N THR A 130 9.93 -38.35 33.41
CA THR A 130 9.27 -37.68 34.54
C THR A 130 8.32 -38.61 35.30
N GLY A 131 8.09 -39.82 34.80
CA GLY A 131 7.28 -40.85 35.42
C GLY A 131 7.96 -41.52 36.61
N PHE A 132 7.17 -42.30 37.35
CA PHE A 132 7.65 -43.07 38.49
C PHE A 132 8.43 -44.33 38.06
N TYR A 133 8.05 -44.97 36.95
CA TYR A 133 8.70 -46.18 36.43
C TYR A 133 9.70 -45.88 35.28
N PRO A 134 10.66 -46.78 35.02
CA PRO A 134 11.55 -46.68 33.87
C PRO A 134 10.78 -46.66 32.54
N LEU A 135 11.27 -45.90 31.57
CA LEU A 135 10.74 -45.84 30.20
C LEU A 135 11.57 -46.74 29.29
N ASN A 136 10.99 -47.90 28.95
CA ASN A 136 11.50 -48.86 27.97
C ASN A 136 10.47 -48.98 26.84
N ASP A 137 10.59 -48.13 25.82
CA ASP A 137 9.60 -48.01 24.73
C ASP A 137 10.29 -47.35 23.50
N THR A 138 9.65 -47.42 22.33
CA THR A 138 10.10 -46.71 21.13
C THR A 138 9.38 -45.38 21.00
N LEU A 139 10.14 -44.30 21.06
CA LEU A 139 9.66 -42.95 20.82
C LEU A 139 9.59 -42.68 19.32
N SER A 140 8.37 -42.54 18.80
CA SER A 140 8.14 -42.06 17.43
C SER A 140 8.02 -40.54 17.43
N VAL A 141 8.80 -39.89 16.57
CA VAL A 141 8.77 -38.44 16.36
C VAL A 141 8.21 -38.17 14.99
N SER A 142 7.05 -37.52 14.94
CA SER A 142 6.38 -37.16 13.70
C SER A 142 6.22 -35.65 13.58
N SER A 143 6.14 -35.16 12.35
CA SER A 143 5.79 -33.76 12.09
C SER A 143 4.36 -33.68 11.56
N SER A 144 3.61 -32.70 12.06
CA SER A 144 2.32 -32.31 11.50
C SER A 144 2.47 -31.01 10.72
N SER A 145 2.06 -31.02 9.46
CA SER A 145 1.96 -29.82 8.64
C SER A 145 0.47 -29.46 8.49
N GLN A 146 0.09 -28.23 8.90
CA GLN A 146 -1.18 -27.66 8.48
C GLN A 146 -1.04 -27.22 7.02
N GLY A 147 -1.27 -28.14 6.09
CA GLY A 147 -1.52 -27.79 4.69
C GLY A 147 -2.89 -27.13 4.55
N ALA A 148 -3.11 -26.40 3.45
CA ALA A 148 -4.38 -25.73 3.11
C ALA A 148 -5.59 -26.69 2.86
N PHE A 149 -5.47 -27.97 3.21
CA PHE A 149 -6.48 -29.01 3.07
C PHE A 149 -6.56 -29.85 4.37
N PRO A 150 -7.76 -30.25 4.84
CA PRO A 150 -7.98 -30.75 6.20
C PRO A 150 -7.66 -32.26 6.35
N ILE A 151 -6.60 -32.75 5.71
CA ILE A 151 -6.11 -34.12 5.94
C ILE A 151 -4.76 -34.00 6.66
N PRO A 152 -4.69 -34.19 7.98
CA PRO A 152 -3.41 -34.23 8.68
C PRO A 152 -2.65 -35.48 8.24
N THR A 153 -1.64 -35.30 7.38
CA THR A 153 -0.65 -36.34 7.10
C THR A 153 0.50 -36.19 8.10
N SER A 154 0.52 -37.01 9.15
CA SER A 154 1.67 -37.12 10.06
C SER A 154 2.76 -37.96 9.40
N THR A 155 3.93 -37.38 9.18
CA THR A 155 5.10 -38.14 8.66
C THR A 155 6.04 -38.44 9.83
N ILE A 156 6.38 -39.71 10.03
CA ILE A 156 7.39 -40.11 11.02
C ILE A 156 8.75 -39.65 10.50
N LEU A 157 9.40 -38.76 11.26
CA LEU A 157 10.71 -38.21 10.94
C LEU A 157 11.83 -39.02 11.57
N LYS A 158 11.58 -39.64 12.73
CA LYS A 158 12.58 -40.41 13.48
C LYS A 158 11.93 -41.35 14.49
N GLU A 159 12.56 -42.49 14.73
CA GLU A 159 12.27 -43.38 15.85
C GLU A 159 13.51 -43.50 16.74
N VAL A 160 13.30 -43.53 18.05
CA VAL A 160 14.37 -43.62 19.05
C VAL A 160 13.96 -44.62 20.13
N GLU A 161 14.76 -45.66 20.35
CA GLU A 161 14.57 -46.55 21.49
C GLU A 161 14.95 -45.83 22.78
N LEU A 162 14.01 -45.76 23.73
CA LEU A 162 14.23 -45.21 25.05
C LEU A 162 14.47 -46.35 26.03
N ASN A 163 15.55 -46.22 26.82
CA ASN A 163 15.80 -47.01 28.02
C ASN A 163 16.26 -46.02 29.10
N LEU A 164 15.29 -45.38 29.75
CA LEU A 164 15.52 -44.28 30.69
C LEU A 164 14.96 -44.63 32.07
N GLU A 165 15.86 -44.76 33.05
CA GLU A 165 15.50 -44.79 34.46
C GLU A 165 14.75 -43.49 34.88
N PRO A 166 13.98 -43.50 35.98
CA PRO A 166 13.32 -42.30 36.49
C PRO A 166 14.31 -41.13 36.66
N GLY A 167 14.04 -40.01 35.99
CA GLY A 167 14.92 -38.84 35.95
C GLY A 167 16.05 -38.89 34.90
N GLY A 168 16.27 -40.02 34.23
CA GLY A 168 17.21 -40.17 33.13
C GLY A 168 16.82 -39.37 31.88
N GLU A 169 17.82 -39.03 31.07
CA GLU A 169 17.65 -38.19 29.88
C GLU A 169 18.42 -38.70 28.66
N ILE A 170 17.91 -38.38 27.47
CA ILE A 170 18.58 -38.58 26.18
C ILE A 170 18.43 -37.33 25.32
N VAL A 171 19.46 -37.02 24.53
CA VAL A 171 19.46 -35.90 23.59
C VAL A 171 19.68 -36.43 22.18
N PHE A 172 18.84 -36.00 21.23
CA PHE A 172 19.01 -36.37 19.83
C PHE A 172 18.50 -35.28 18.88
N LYS A 173 18.93 -35.36 17.62
CA LYS A 173 18.48 -34.48 16.53
C LYS A 173 17.35 -35.08 15.73
N VAL A 174 16.36 -34.26 15.39
CA VAL A 174 15.23 -34.56 14.51
C VAL A 174 15.43 -33.77 13.21
N PRO A 175 15.56 -34.43 12.05
CA PRO A 175 15.71 -33.73 10.77
C PRO A 175 14.39 -33.10 10.33
N ASN A 176 14.44 -31.96 9.65
CA ASN A 176 13.29 -31.28 9.05
C ASN A 176 12.05 -31.18 9.97
N PRO A 177 12.18 -30.51 11.14
CA PRO A 177 11.19 -30.58 12.21
C PRO A 177 9.79 -30.04 11.86
N GLY A 178 9.67 -29.21 10.82
CA GLY A 178 8.40 -28.57 10.45
C GLY A 178 7.91 -27.61 11.54
N GLN A 179 6.61 -27.30 11.56
CA GLN A 179 6.04 -26.36 12.55
C GLN A 179 5.71 -27.02 13.89
N THR A 180 5.35 -28.30 13.91
CA THR A 180 5.04 -28.99 15.16
C THR A 180 5.58 -30.41 15.09
N LEU A 181 6.28 -30.80 16.15
CA LEU A 181 6.73 -32.17 16.39
C LEU A 181 5.85 -32.84 17.44
N ILE A 182 5.41 -34.05 17.13
CA ILE A 182 4.63 -34.91 18.02
C ILE A 182 5.53 -36.07 18.42
N PHE A 183 5.79 -36.18 19.71
CA PHE A 183 6.58 -37.23 20.35
C PHE A 183 5.62 -38.24 20.95
N SER A 184 5.59 -39.47 20.45
CA SER A 184 4.65 -40.51 20.91
C SER A 184 5.36 -41.77 21.34
N LEU A 185 5.01 -42.26 22.53
CA LEU A 185 5.37 -43.59 23.01
C LEU A 185 4.26 -44.55 22.56
N ASN A 186 4.54 -45.33 21.53
CA ASN A 186 3.54 -46.10 20.79
C ASN A 186 2.88 -47.18 21.66
N GLU A 187 3.65 -47.84 22.54
CA GLU A 187 3.11 -48.93 23.38
C GLU A 187 2.30 -48.39 24.57
N ARG A 188 2.59 -47.17 25.02
CA ARG A 188 1.98 -46.57 26.22
C ARG A 188 0.89 -45.54 25.91
N GLY A 189 0.73 -45.12 24.66
CA GLY A 189 -0.26 -44.12 24.25
C GLY A 189 -0.03 -42.73 24.85
N ILE A 190 1.21 -42.41 25.21
CA ILE A 190 1.59 -41.11 25.77
C ILE A 190 2.18 -40.26 24.65
N SER A 191 1.61 -39.09 24.40
CA SER A 191 2.13 -38.13 23.43
C SER A 191 2.42 -36.76 24.05
N LYS A 192 3.43 -36.07 23.50
CA LYS A 192 3.78 -34.69 23.83
C LYS A 192 4.03 -33.93 22.53
N ASP A 193 3.45 -32.74 22.44
CA ASP A 193 3.57 -31.90 21.25
C ASP A 193 4.49 -30.72 21.55
N VAL A 194 5.33 -30.39 20.58
CA VAL A 194 6.22 -29.24 20.62
C VAL A 194 5.99 -28.43 19.36
N SER A 195 5.39 -27.26 19.51
CA SER A 195 5.19 -26.32 18.41
C SER A 195 6.35 -25.34 18.33
N PHE A 196 6.97 -25.30 17.16
CA PHE A 196 7.87 -24.24 16.74
C PHE A 196 7.02 -23.17 16.06
N GLY A 197 7.30 -21.89 16.32
CA GLY A 197 6.72 -20.82 15.52
C GLY A 197 7.33 -20.82 14.12
N THR A 198 7.93 -19.71 13.73
CA THR A 198 8.82 -19.68 12.56
C THR A 198 10.20 -20.18 12.99
N LEU A 199 10.67 -21.26 12.35
CA LEU A 199 12.03 -21.75 12.57
C LEU A 199 13.05 -20.78 11.96
N GLU A 200 14.11 -20.50 12.71
CA GLU A 200 15.22 -19.70 12.22
C GLU A 200 16.06 -20.48 11.18
N PRO A 201 16.61 -19.80 10.17
CA PRO A 201 17.51 -20.44 9.22
C PRO A 201 18.82 -20.84 9.90
N GLN A 202 19.25 -22.09 9.69
CA GLN A 202 20.56 -22.54 10.20
C GLN A 202 21.71 -21.74 9.55
N VAL A 203 21.62 -21.55 8.23
CA VAL A 203 22.62 -20.83 7.43
C VAL A 203 21.97 -19.61 6.78
N GLU A 204 22.65 -18.48 6.90
CA GLU A 204 22.24 -17.19 6.35
C GLU A 204 23.38 -16.58 5.53
N ILE A 205 23.03 -15.92 4.41
CA ILE A 205 23.99 -15.13 3.64
C ILE A 205 23.95 -13.71 4.23
N GLU A 206 25.05 -13.27 4.82
CA GLU A 206 25.14 -11.94 5.44
C GLU A 206 25.52 -10.86 4.43
N ASP A 207 26.42 -11.17 3.49
CA ASP A 207 26.97 -10.18 2.57
C ASP A 207 27.52 -10.84 1.31
N ILE A 208 27.51 -10.08 0.20
CA ILE A 208 28.08 -10.47 -1.08
C ILE A 208 28.90 -9.29 -1.59
N THR A 209 30.21 -9.47 -1.77
CA THR A 209 31.16 -8.41 -2.14
C THR A 209 31.95 -8.74 -3.39
N SER A 210 32.40 -7.69 -4.08
CA SER A 210 33.31 -7.76 -5.23
C SER A 210 34.77 -7.70 -4.79
N GLY A 211 35.65 -8.34 -5.56
CA GLY A 211 37.11 -8.30 -5.41
C GLY A 211 37.77 -8.85 -6.67
N GLU A 212 38.68 -9.82 -6.53
CA GLU A 212 39.19 -10.62 -7.67
C GLU A 212 38.13 -11.56 -8.28
N GLY A 213 36.98 -11.69 -7.62
CA GLY A 213 35.80 -12.43 -8.02
C GLY A 213 34.63 -12.10 -7.08
N VAL A 214 33.59 -12.94 -7.06
CA VAL A 214 32.46 -12.78 -6.11
C VAL A 214 32.79 -13.46 -4.78
N ARG A 215 32.67 -12.74 -3.65
CA ARG A 215 32.88 -13.29 -2.30
C ARG A 215 31.60 -13.21 -1.49
N VAL A 216 31.25 -14.31 -0.83
CA VAL A 216 30.02 -14.46 -0.07
C VAL A 216 30.36 -14.71 1.39
N LYS A 217 29.81 -13.87 2.27
CA LYS A 217 29.87 -14.03 3.72
C LYS A 217 28.64 -14.80 4.17
N VAL A 218 28.86 -15.94 4.82
CA VAL A 218 27.78 -16.75 5.39
C VAL A 218 27.97 -16.93 6.89
N LEU A 219 26.85 -16.96 7.60
CA LEU A 219 26.78 -17.28 9.03
C LEU A 219 26.06 -18.62 9.20
N ASN A 220 26.73 -19.59 9.85
CA ASN A 220 26.08 -20.80 10.34
C ASN A 220 25.83 -20.65 11.85
N LYS A 221 24.55 -20.62 12.24
CA LYS A 221 24.12 -20.47 13.64
C LYS A 221 24.07 -21.79 14.41
N GLY A 222 24.04 -22.92 13.70
CA GLY A 222 23.91 -24.26 14.29
C GLY A 222 25.21 -25.08 14.24
N GLU A 223 25.04 -26.39 14.29
CA GLU A 223 26.13 -27.36 14.14
C GLU A 223 26.75 -27.31 12.71
N PRO A 224 27.99 -27.81 12.52
CA PRO A 224 28.63 -27.81 11.20
C PRO A 224 27.82 -28.55 10.13
N VAL A 225 27.70 -27.95 8.93
CA VAL A 225 26.90 -28.49 7.82
C VAL A 225 27.66 -28.41 6.49
N ASN A 226 27.47 -29.41 5.63
CA ASN A 226 28.00 -29.38 4.26
C ASN A 226 27.06 -28.56 3.38
N ALA A 227 27.60 -27.53 2.73
CA ALA A 227 26.86 -26.66 1.85
C ALA A 227 27.48 -26.65 0.44
N THR A 228 26.63 -26.60 -0.59
CA THR A 228 27.02 -26.39 -1.98
C THR A 228 26.68 -24.96 -2.37
N PHE A 229 27.71 -24.18 -2.71
CA PHE A 229 27.62 -22.81 -3.18
C PHE A 229 27.66 -22.81 -4.70
N SER A 230 26.69 -22.16 -5.36
CA SER A 230 26.66 -22.02 -6.81
C SER A 230 26.46 -20.55 -7.20
N LEU A 231 27.30 -20.07 -8.12
CA LEU A 231 27.20 -18.74 -8.71
C LEU A 231 26.42 -18.80 -10.02
N LEU A 232 25.31 -18.08 -10.10
CA LEU A 232 24.42 -18.02 -11.25
C LEU A 232 24.52 -16.67 -11.98
N TYR A 233 24.46 -16.71 -13.31
CA TYR A 233 24.29 -15.55 -14.18
C TYR A 233 22.97 -15.63 -14.95
N GLY A 234 22.27 -14.50 -15.11
CA GLY A 234 20.99 -14.45 -15.84
C GLY A 234 19.88 -15.33 -15.24
N GLY A 235 19.94 -15.59 -13.93
CA GLY A 235 18.96 -16.39 -13.18
C GLY A 235 19.13 -17.91 -13.28
N ASN A 236 19.71 -18.43 -14.38
CA ASN A 236 19.59 -19.86 -14.72
C ASN A 236 20.94 -20.53 -15.04
N LEU A 237 21.98 -19.76 -15.40
CA LEU A 237 23.25 -20.32 -15.86
C LEU A 237 24.24 -20.44 -14.68
N ILE A 238 24.62 -21.67 -14.31
CA ILE A 238 25.65 -21.92 -13.30
C ILE A 238 27.02 -21.66 -13.90
N LEU A 239 27.72 -20.65 -13.41
CA LEU A 239 29.09 -20.32 -13.79
C LEU A 239 30.13 -21.10 -12.99
N GLU A 240 29.87 -21.32 -11.71
CA GLU A 240 30.80 -21.98 -10.79
C GLU A 240 30.05 -22.60 -9.61
N SER A 241 30.47 -23.79 -9.17
CA SER A 241 29.93 -24.45 -7.96
C SER A 241 31.04 -25.01 -7.08
N ARG A 242 30.89 -24.90 -5.76
CA ARG A 242 31.85 -25.38 -4.75
C ARG A 242 31.14 -26.03 -3.57
N LYS A 243 31.68 -27.17 -3.10
CA LYS A 243 31.24 -27.81 -1.85
C LYS A 243 32.12 -27.36 -0.70
N VAL A 244 31.51 -26.89 0.38
CA VAL A 244 32.20 -26.28 1.53
C VAL A 244 31.57 -26.80 2.82
N LEU A 245 32.39 -27.30 3.74
CA LEU A 245 31.96 -27.54 5.12
C LEU A 245 31.89 -26.18 5.85
N LEU A 246 30.70 -25.80 6.33
CA LEU A 246 30.45 -24.59 7.09
C LEU A 246 30.54 -24.91 8.61
N PRO A 247 31.61 -24.49 9.31
CA PRO A 247 31.65 -24.58 10.77
C PRO A 247 30.65 -23.60 11.39
N HIS A 248 30.41 -23.69 12.70
CA HIS A 248 29.65 -22.67 13.43
C HIS A 248 30.34 -21.31 13.32
N GLY A 249 29.57 -20.25 13.08
CA GLY A 249 30.05 -18.88 12.92
C GLY A 249 30.21 -18.42 11.46
N ILE A 250 31.00 -17.37 11.26
CA ILE A 250 31.16 -16.69 9.97
C ILE A 250 32.20 -17.40 9.11
N LYS A 251 31.89 -17.58 7.82
CA LYS A 251 32.84 -18.04 6.82
C LYS A 251 32.70 -17.29 5.51
N TRP A 252 33.83 -17.00 4.86
CA TRP A 252 33.88 -16.44 3.52
C TRP A 252 34.06 -17.55 2.48
N VAL A 253 33.28 -17.47 1.39
CA VAL A 253 33.39 -18.34 0.23
C VAL A 253 33.59 -17.48 -1.01
N GLY A 254 34.72 -17.63 -1.69
CA GLY A 254 35.04 -16.90 -2.92
C GLY A 254 34.83 -17.75 -4.16
N PHE A 255 34.35 -17.12 -5.22
CA PHE A 255 34.30 -17.63 -6.59
C PHE A 255 35.41 -16.96 -7.42
N SER A 256 35.95 -17.68 -8.41
CA SER A 256 36.94 -17.14 -9.34
C SER A 256 36.32 -16.30 -10.45
N ASN A 257 35.10 -16.64 -10.86
CA ASN A 257 34.40 -15.84 -11.87
C ASN A 257 33.94 -14.50 -11.29
N PHE A 258 34.17 -13.43 -12.05
CA PHE A 258 33.68 -12.09 -11.75
C PHE A 258 32.45 -11.79 -12.61
N ILE A 259 31.33 -11.46 -11.97
CA ILE A 259 30.12 -10.95 -12.63
C ILE A 259 29.59 -9.76 -11.84
N ASN A 260 29.07 -8.75 -12.55
CA ASN A 260 28.49 -7.57 -11.92
C ASN A 260 27.05 -7.80 -11.43
N GLN A 261 26.38 -8.83 -11.90
CA GLN A 261 25.02 -9.17 -11.46
C GLN A 261 24.78 -10.66 -11.57
N GLY A 262 24.04 -11.22 -10.62
CA GLY A 262 23.77 -12.65 -10.58
C GLY A 262 23.04 -13.07 -9.33
N ALA A 263 23.09 -14.38 -9.05
CA ALA A 263 22.59 -14.94 -7.80
C ALA A 263 23.58 -15.94 -7.22
N VAL A 264 23.63 -16.01 -5.90
CA VAL A 264 24.31 -17.07 -5.17
C VAL A 264 23.25 -18.00 -4.61
N VAL A 265 23.38 -19.28 -4.91
CA VAL A 265 22.56 -20.35 -4.34
C VAL A 265 23.41 -21.14 -3.35
N VAL A 266 22.88 -21.31 -2.14
CA VAL A 266 23.50 -22.13 -1.11
C VAL A 266 22.54 -23.25 -0.74
N ASP A 267 22.95 -24.49 -1.02
CA ASP A 267 22.22 -25.69 -0.64
C ASP A 267 22.95 -26.41 0.50
N TYR A 268 22.38 -26.38 1.70
CA TYR A 268 22.91 -27.02 2.90
C TYR A 268 21.95 -28.09 3.48
N GLY A 269 21.06 -28.63 2.64
CA GLY A 269 19.90 -29.43 3.05
C GLY A 269 18.59 -28.63 2.96
N LYS A 270 18.70 -27.29 2.89
CA LYS A 270 17.69 -26.37 2.41
C LYS A 270 18.37 -25.41 1.42
N VAL A 271 17.60 -24.95 0.44
CA VAL A 271 18.08 -24.03 -0.59
C VAL A 271 17.75 -22.59 -0.19
N ILE A 272 18.78 -21.76 -0.07
CA ILE A 272 18.65 -20.31 0.01
C ILE A 272 19.29 -19.68 -1.23
N GLN A 273 18.69 -18.59 -1.71
CA GLN A 273 19.17 -17.86 -2.87
C GLN A 273 19.17 -16.37 -2.56
N GLN A 274 20.25 -15.70 -2.92
CA GLN A 274 20.33 -14.24 -2.87
C GLN A 274 20.88 -13.69 -4.17
N THR A 275 20.13 -12.77 -4.77
CA THR A 275 20.56 -12.00 -5.94
C THR A 275 21.45 -10.85 -5.51
N PHE A 276 22.44 -10.53 -6.34
CA PHE A 276 23.30 -9.37 -6.14
C PHE A 276 23.48 -8.59 -7.43
N TYR A 277 23.76 -7.30 -7.28
CA TYR A 277 24.12 -6.37 -8.35
C TYR A 277 25.19 -5.44 -7.80
N PHE A 278 26.41 -5.56 -8.32
CA PHE A 278 27.48 -4.60 -8.10
C PHE A 278 27.31 -3.45 -9.08
N ARG A 279 27.27 -2.23 -8.56
CA ARG A 279 27.24 -1.03 -9.42
C ARG A 279 28.50 -1.04 -10.30
N PRO A 280 28.38 -0.80 -11.61
CA PRO A 280 29.52 -0.78 -12.51
C PRO A 280 30.53 0.30 -12.11
N ALA A 281 31.75 0.19 -12.61
CA ALA A 281 32.73 1.27 -12.49
C ALA A 281 32.16 2.55 -13.13
N LEU A 282 32.48 3.70 -12.56
CA LEU A 282 32.06 4.99 -13.08
C LEU A 282 33.31 5.84 -13.24
N LEU A 283 33.75 6.00 -14.49
CA LEU A 283 34.88 6.87 -14.79
C LEU A 283 34.40 8.29 -14.99
N VAL A 284 35.13 9.23 -14.41
CA VAL A 284 35.02 10.66 -14.66
C VAL A 284 36.36 11.20 -15.13
N LEU A 285 36.32 12.19 -16.03
CA LEU A 285 37.50 12.96 -16.41
C LEU A 285 37.76 14.00 -15.32
N GLU A 286 38.77 13.78 -14.49
CA GLU A 286 39.15 14.67 -13.38
C GLU A 286 40.02 15.85 -13.85
N ASN A 287 40.79 15.68 -14.92
CA ASN A 287 41.52 16.80 -15.51
C ASN A 287 41.94 16.48 -16.94
N ILE A 288 41.99 17.50 -17.78
CA ILE A 288 42.63 17.44 -19.08
C ILE A 288 43.44 18.71 -19.31
N SER A 289 44.73 18.56 -19.59
CA SER A 289 45.61 19.68 -19.88
C SER A 289 46.49 19.38 -21.07
N ARG A 290 46.85 20.43 -21.80
CA ARG A 290 47.65 20.35 -23.02
C ARG A 290 48.85 21.26 -22.92
N ASP A 291 50.02 20.70 -23.22
CA ASP A 291 51.29 21.42 -23.33
C ASP A 291 51.94 21.06 -24.67
N GLY A 292 51.77 21.94 -25.67
CA GLY A 292 52.16 21.68 -27.05
C GLY A 292 51.49 20.43 -27.64
N GLU A 293 52.29 19.43 -28.00
CA GLU A 293 51.82 18.14 -28.53
C GLU A 293 51.40 17.14 -27.44
N LEU A 294 51.61 17.44 -26.16
CA LEU A 294 51.31 16.52 -25.06
C LEU A 294 49.96 16.82 -24.42
N LEU A 295 49.07 15.83 -24.44
CA LEU A 295 47.81 15.83 -23.72
C LEU A 295 47.95 14.98 -22.46
N ARG A 296 47.77 15.60 -21.30
CA ARG A 296 47.68 14.92 -20.01
C ARG A 296 46.21 14.75 -19.64
N VAL A 297 45.83 13.53 -19.30
CA VAL A 297 44.47 13.11 -18.99
C VAL A 297 44.49 12.48 -17.61
N ILE A 298 43.65 12.96 -16.70
CA ILE A 298 43.47 12.36 -15.37
C ILE A 298 42.06 11.77 -15.32
N LEU A 299 41.97 10.45 -15.16
CA LEU A 299 40.71 9.73 -15.01
C LEU A 299 40.57 9.28 -13.56
N LYS A 300 39.39 9.47 -12.99
CA LYS A 300 39.06 9.01 -11.64
C LYS A 300 37.93 8.00 -11.71
N ASN A 301 38.03 6.93 -10.94
CA ASN A 301 36.91 6.01 -10.77
C ASN A 301 36.10 6.41 -9.54
N THR A 302 34.94 7.04 -9.77
CA THR A 302 33.98 7.39 -8.70
C THR A 302 32.99 6.26 -8.43
N GLY A 303 33.08 5.14 -9.13
CA GLY A 303 32.24 3.96 -8.93
C GLY A 303 32.72 3.07 -7.77
N GLU A 304 31.86 2.13 -7.39
CA GLU A 304 32.11 1.18 -6.28
C GLU A 304 32.91 -0.06 -6.74
N SER A 305 33.03 -0.28 -8.06
CA SER A 305 33.78 -1.38 -8.68
C SER A 305 35.04 -0.88 -9.39
N PRO A 306 36.15 -1.64 -9.41
CA PRO A 306 37.36 -1.25 -10.13
C PRO A 306 37.14 -1.23 -11.65
N PHE A 307 37.73 -0.25 -12.34
CA PHE A 307 37.80 -0.22 -13.81
C PHE A 307 39.08 -0.93 -14.27
N ARG A 308 38.99 -1.84 -15.23
CA ARG A 308 40.13 -2.49 -15.88
C ARG A 308 39.92 -2.49 -17.39
N GLY A 309 40.78 -1.82 -18.14
CA GLY A 309 40.58 -1.66 -19.58
C GLY A 309 41.63 -0.80 -20.26
N PHE A 310 41.27 -0.30 -21.45
CA PHE A 310 42.16 0.48 -22.31
C PHE A 310 41.65 1.90 -22.47
N VAL A 311 42.55 2.88 -22.43
CA VAL A 311 42.24 4.29 -22.68
C VAL A 311 42.96 4.73 -23.95
N SER A 312 42.24 5.39 -24.86
CA SER A 312 42.77 5.93 -26.11
C SER A 312 42.26 7.35 -26.34
N VAL A 313 42.95 8.11 -27.21
CA VAL A 313 42.53 9.45 -27.61
C VAL A 313 42.12 9.43 -29.07
N THR A 314 40.89 9.85 -29.34
CA THR A 314 40.28 9.83 -30.67
C THR A 314 39.79 11.21 -31.09
N GLN A 315 39.64 11.42 -32.40
CA GLN A 315 38.93 12.56 -32.98
C GLN A 315 38.11 12.05 -34.16
N ASN A 316 36.81 12.36 -34.20
CA ASN A 316 35.88 11.85 -35.21
C ASN A 316 35.94 10.32 -35.39
N GLY A 317 36.14 9.58 -34.29
CA GLY A 317 36.23 8.12 -34.27
C GLY A 317 37.57 7.52 -34.72
N VAL A 318 38.57 8.34 -35.07
CA VAL A 318 39.93 7.90 -35.43
C VAL A 318 40.86 8.10 -34.25
N VAL A 319 41.71 7.10 -33.92
CA VAL A 319 42.73 7.25 -32.87
C VAL A 319 43.81 8.22 -33.33
N VAL A 320 43.99 9.31 -32.59
CA VAL A 320 44.94 10.39 -32.88
C VAL A 320 46.05 10.52 -31.82
N GLY A 321 45.96 9.74 -30.73
CA GLY A 321 46.96 9.71 -29.66
C GLY A 321 48.08 8.70 -29.87
N SER A 322 49.28 9.04 -29.39
CA SER A 322 50.42 8.13 -29.22
C SER A 322 50.83 8.08 -27.74
N PRO A 323 50.80 6.92 -27.06
CA PRO A 323 50.50 5.58 -27.59
C PRO A 323 49.04 5.43 -28.04
N THR A 324 48.77 4.50 -28.96
CA THR A 324 47.43 4.24 -29.53
C THR A 324 46.40 3.93 -28.44
N TYR A 325 46.83 3.21 -27.40
CA TYR A 325 46.07 2.99 -26.18
C TYR A 325 47.02 2.80 -25.00
N SER A 326 46.49 2.96 -23.78
CA SER A 326 47.16 2.66 -22.53
C SER A 326 46.28 1.74 -21.68
N GLU A 327 46.84 0.63 -21.19
CA GLU A 327 46.13 -0.29 -20.30
C GLU A 327 46.15 0.26 -18.87
N VAL A 328 44.99 0.28 -18.21
CA VAL A 328 44.84 0.85 -16.87
C VAL A 328 43.95 -0.02 -15.98
N SER A 329 44.27 -0.01 -14.69
CA SER A 329 43.42 -0.53 -13.61
C SER A 329 43.23 0.59 -12.58
N ILE A 330 42.00 1.04 -12.36
CA ILE A 330 41.67 2.16 -11.47
C ILE A 330 40.71 1.65 -10.39
N GLY A 331 41.16 1.57 -9.14
CA GLY A 331 40.35 1.18 -8.00
C GLY A 331 39.28 2.23 -7.63
N PRO A 332 38.26 1.86 -6.84
CA PRO A 332 37.26 2.82 -6.34
C PRO A 332 37.90 4.02 -5.62
N GLY A 333 37.57 5.23 -6.05
CA GLY A 333 38.09 6.48 -5.52
C GLY A 333 39.50 6.87 -5.99
N GLU A 334 40.18 6.01 -6.74
CA GLU A 334 41.53 6.26 -7.25
C GLU A 334 41.50 7.06 -8.56
N SER A 335 42.59 7.78 -8.81
CA SER A 335 42.83 8.52 -10.05
C SER A 335 44.08 8.01 -10.75
N VAL A 336 44.06 7.97 -12.09
CA VAL A 336 45.23 7.65 -12.92
C VAL A 336 45.54 8.81 -13.86
N SER A 337 46.81 9.15 -13.98
CA SER A 337 47.30 10.17 -14.91
C SER A 337 47.93 9.49 -16.12
N LEU A 338 47.41 9.79 -17.31
CA LEU A 338 47.85 9.28 -18.59
C LEU A 338 48.35 10.43 -19.47
N THR A 339 49.33 10.16 -20.31
CA THR A 339 49.89 11.16 -21.22
C THR A 339 49.90 10.60 -22.63
N PHE A 340 49.33 11.36 -23.56
CA PHE A 340 49.28 11.04 -24.98
C PHE A 340 49.88 12.17 -25.79
N LYS A 341 50.64 11.84 -26.82
CA LYS A 341 51.08 12.78 -27.84
C LYS A 341 49.99 12.90 -28.92
N ILE A 342 49.47 14.11 -29.17
CA ILE A 342 48.41 14.40 -30.14
C ILE A 342 48.80 15.61 -31.04
N PRO A 343 48.37 15.67 -32.31
CA PRO A 343 48.65 16.81 -33.19
C PRO A 343 48.11 18.14 -32.63
N GLU A 344 48.81 19.26 -32.86
CA GLU A 344 48.41 20.61 -32.40
C GLU A 344 47.05 21.07 -32.95
N GLU A 345 46.67 20.56 -34.11
CA GLU A 345 45.40 20.87 -34.77
C GLU A 345 44.18 20.28 -34.05
N VAL A 346 44.38 19.30 -33.15
CA VAL A 346 43.30 18.63 -32.40
C VAL A 346 42.82 19.50 -31.24
N ARG A 347 41.76 20.28 -31.45
CA ARG A 347 41.15 21.11 -30.39
C ARG A 347 40.23 20.35 -29.43
N TYR A 348 39.48 19.38 -29.94
CA TYR A 348 38.50 18.61 -29.17
C TYR A 348 38.84 17.11 -29.24
N PRO A 349 39.83 16.63 -28.46
CA PRO A 349 40.07 15.22 -28.30
C PRO A 349 38.92 14.53 -27.54
N THR A 350 38.59 13.31 -27.95
CA THR A 350 37.68 12.41 -27.26
C THR A 350 38.49 11.30 -26.59
N ILE A 351 38.51 11.26 -25.26
CA ILE A 351 39.12 10.19 -24.47
C ILE A 351 38.15 9.02 -24.42
N LEU A 352 38.54 7.89 -24.99
CA LEU A 352 37.74 6.66 -25.04
C LEU A 352 38.35 5.63 -24.09
N ALA A 353 37.63 5.26 -23.04
CA ALA A 353 38.01 4.21 -22.09
C ALA A 353 37.10 2.99 -22.25
N SER A 354 37.64 1.87 -22.70
CA SER A 354 36.88 0.66 -23.00
C SER A 354 37.30 -0.51 -22.12
N SER A 355 36.33 -1.26 -21.62
CA SER A 355 36.50 -2.47 -20.82
C SER A 355 35.38 -3.47 -21.11
N ASP A 356 35.50 -4.69 -20.61
CA ASP A 356 34.41 -5.68 -20.61
C ASP A 356 33.17 -5.19 -19.81
N SER A 357 33.37 -4.22 -18.91
CA SER A 357 32.31 -3.65 -18.07
C SER A 357 31.55 -2.48 -18.72
N GLY A 358 32.05 -1.96 -19.85
CA GLY A 358 31.46 -0.80 -20.52
C GLY A 358 32.48 0.08 -21.23
N THR A 359 31.98 1.05 -21.99
CA THR A 359 32.76 2.07 -22.71
C THR A 359 32.39 3.46 -22.21
N PHE A 360 33.39 4.27 -21.86
CA PHE A 360 33.26 5.65 -21.41
C PHE A 360 33.91 6.58 -22.44
N SER A 361 33.27 7.70 -22.72
CA SER A 361 33.73 8.67 -23.72
C SER A 361 33.66 10.07 -23.13
N PHE A 362 34.79 10.79 -23.16
CA PHE A 362 34.90 12.15 -22.63
C PHE A 362 35.43 13.06 -23.73
N THR A 363 34.63 14.03 -24.17
CA THR A 363 35.06 15.05 -25.15
C THR A 363 35.27 16.36 -24.42
N ALA A 364 36.45 16.95 -24.55
CA ALA A 364 36.80 18.20 -23.88
C ALA A 364 37.68 19.08 -24.78
N GLU A 365 37.57 20.40 -24.64
CA GLU A 365 38.45 21.33 -25.35
C GLU A 365 39.83 21.36 -24.70
N ALA A 366 40.86 21.03 -25.47
CA ALA A 366 42.23 21.12 -25.02
C ALA A 366 42.69 22.59 -25.00
N GLY A 367 42.50 23.29 -23.88
CA GLY A 367 43.04 24.64 -23.64
C GLY A 367 42.04 25.79 -23.53
N ALA A 368 40.74 25.56 -23.32
CA ALA A 368 39.78 26.63 -23.06
C ALA A 368 39.93 27.19 -21.63
N SER A 369 40.07 28.51 -21.51
CA SER A 369 39.90 29.23 -20.23
C SER A 369 38.57 29.98 -20.27
N GLY A 370 37.59 29.48 -19.53
CA GLY A 370 36.25 30.08 -19.44
C GLY A 370 35.15 29.04 -19.25
N ILE A 371 33.98 29.51 -18.80
CA ILE A 371 32.79 28.68 -18.60
C ILE A 371 31.78 29.03 -19.69
N SER A 372 31.38 28.04 -20.48
CA SER A 372 30.26 28.13 -21.42
C SER A 372 29.03 27.52 -20.76
N VAL A 373 27.85 28.08 -21.05
CA VAL A 373 26.59 27.51 -20.58
C VAL A 373 25.55 27.50 -21.68
N GLU A 374 24.88 26.36 -21.84
CA GLU A 374 23.79 26.16 -22.78
C GLU A 374 22.59 25.51 -22.07
N ALA A 375 21.38 25.88 -22.47
CA ALA A 375 20.14 25.22 -22.02
C ALA A 375 19.67 24.23 -23.09
N LEU A 376 19.32 23.00 -22.70
CA LEU A 376 18.79 21.99 -23.61
C LEU A 376 17.39 22.32 -24.11
N SER A 377 16.61 23.04 -23.31
CA SER A 377 15.35 23.65 -23.71
C SER A 377 15.27 25.07 -23.16
N THR A 378 14.72 25.98 -23.94
CA THR A 378 14.48 27.37 -23.54
C THR A 378 13.03 27.64 -23.17
N SER A 379 12.11 26.71 -23.47
CA SER A 379 10.68 26.86 -23.17
C SER A 379 10.07 25.55 -22.67
N ILE A 380 9.21 25.63 -21.64
CA ILE A 380 8.45 24.50 -21.10
C ILE A 380 7.02 24.91 -20.75
N LYS A 381 6.12 23.92 -20.68
CA LYS A 381 4.77 24.06 -20.13
C LYS A 381 4.68 23.42 -18.75
N VAL A 382 4.05 24.09 -17.79
CA VAL A 382 3.95 23.60 -16.40
C VAL A 382 2.52 23.76 -15.86
N PRO A 383 1.93 22.73 -15.23
CA PRO A 383 0.61 22.88 -14.63
C PRO A 383 0.68 23.72 -13.35
N LEU A 384 -0.38 24.46 -13.05
CA LEU A 384 -0.55 25.11 -11.75
C LEU A 384 -0.45 24.10 -10.60
N GLY A 385 0.37 24.40 -9.59
CA GLY A 385 0.65 23.50 -8.46
C GLY A 385 1.64 22.38 -8.81
N GLY A 386 2.26 22.42 -9.98
CA GLY A 386 3.23 21.45 -10.47
C GLY A 386 4.65 21.99 -10.53
N LYS A 387 5.57 21.15 -11.04
CA LYS A 387 6.98 21.47 -11.19
C LYS A 387 7.41 21.36 -12.64
N GLY A 388 8.21 22.32 -13.08
CA GLY A 388 8.88 22.31 -14.39
C GLY A 388 10.39 22.19 -14.21
N SER A 389 11.09 21.65 -15.19
CA SER A 389 12.55 21.56 -15.14
C SER A 389 13.23 21.95 -16.44
N TYR A 390 14.39 22.59 -16.31
CA TYR A 390 15.31 22.91 -17.40
C TYR A 390 16.65 22.24 -17.13
N ALA A 391 17.19 21.58 -18.14
CA ALA A 391 18.54 21.05 -18.10
C ALA A 391 19.52 22.08 -18.70
N LEU A 392 20.49 22.49 -17.89
CA LEU A 392 21.57 23.39 -18.24
C LEU A 392 22.86 22.58 -18.31
N VAL A 393 23.64 22.77 -19.37
CA VAL A 393 24.95 22.15 -19.56
C VAL A 393 25.99 23.26 -19.40
N LEU A 394 26.81 23.13 -18.36
CA LEU A 394 27.97 23.99 -18.14
C LEU A 394 29.21 23.24 -18.64
N SER A 395 30.08 23.93 -19.37
CA SER A 395 31.32 23.36 -19.90
C SER A 395 32.49 24.30 -19.62
N GLY A 396 33.62 23.77 -19.15
CA GLY A 396 34.80 24.54 -18.77
C GLY A 396 35.33 24.17 -17.39
N SER A 397 36.10 25.07 -16.77
CA SER A 397 36.65 24.87 -15.43
C SER A 397 36.54 26.13 -14.57
N GLY A 398 36.12 25.96 -13.32
CA GLY A 398 36.05 27.03 -12.32
C GLY A 398 34.75 27.03 -11.50
N ARG A 399 34.75 27.79 -10.39
CA ARG A 399 33.56 27.98 -9.55
C ARG A 399 32.56 28.94 -10.20
N VAL A 400 31.28 28.56 -10.13
CA VAL A 400 30.16 29.40 -10.56
C VAL A 400 29.15 29.58 -9.46
N LYS A 401 28.45 30.71 -9.52
CA LYS A 401 27.24 30.98 -8.74
C LYS A 401 26.03 31.03 -9.64
N LEU A 402 24.98 30.28 -9.27
CA LEU A 402 23.75 30.14 -10.04
C LEU A 402 22.67 31.05 -9.45
N SER A 403 21.90 31.72 -10.31
CA SER A 403 20.82 32.60 -9.89
C SER A 403 19.74 32.72 -10.96
N VAL A 404 18.53 33.10 -10.54
CA VAL A 404 17.39 33.36 -11.41
C VAL A 404 16.93 34.81 -11.23
N GLU A 405 16.69 35.51 -12.32
CA GLU A 405 16.22 36.90 -12.35
C GLU A 405 14.97 37.02 -13.23
N GLY A 406 13.98 37.81 -12.82
CA GLY A 406 12.76 38.07 -13.59
C GLY A 406 11.65 37.03 -13.45
N LEU A 407 11.83 35.98 -12.64
CA LEU A 407 10.77 35.04 -12.29
C LEU A 407 9.81 35.70 -11.28
N PRO A 408 8.48 35.52 -11.40
CA PRO A 408 7.52 36.03 -10.41
C PRO A 408 7.81 35.48 -9.01
N GLU A 409 7.69 36.33 -7.97
CA GLU A 409 8.01 35.95 -6.58
C GLU A 409 7.18 34.76 -6.06
N SER A 410 6.01 34.51 -6.66
CA SER A 410 5.14 33.40 -6.30
C SER A 410 5.65 32.03 -6.79
N VAL A 411 6.62 32.01 -7.71
CA VAL A 411 7.19 30.80 -8.31
C VAL A 411 8.49 30.46 -7.58
N GLY A 412 8.52 29.32 -6.91
CA GLY A 412 9.72 28.81 -6.28
C GLY A 412 10.72 28.32 -7.32
N TRP A 413 12.01 28.36 -7.02
CA TRP A 413 13.03 27.81 -7.91
C TRP A 413 14.23 27.28 -7.11
N LYS A 414 14.86 26.22 -7.64
CA LYS A 414 16.04 25.57 -7.06
C LYS A 414 16.91 24.97 -8.16
N PHE A 415 18.22 24.99 -8.00
CA PHE A 415 19.15 24.26 -8.88
C PHE A 415 19.58 22.94 -8.24
N TYR A 416 19.71 21.91 -9.06
CA TYR A 416 20.13 20.58 -8.65
C TYR A 416 21.26 20.05 -9.50
N VAL A 417 22.17 19.31 -8.88
CA VAL A 417 23.15 18.44 -9.54
C VAL A 417 22.98 17.04 -8.97
N GLY A 418 22.52 16.10 -9.79
CA GLY A 418 22.00 14.82 -9.29
C GLY A 418 20.82 15.04 -8.35
N GLU A 419 20.94 14.61 -7.10
CA GLU A 419 19.92 14.76 -6.06
C GLU A 419 20.18 15.93 -5.08
N SER A 420 21.30 16.65 -5.24
CA SER A 420 21.72 17.71 -4.32
C SER A 420 21.31 19.09 -4.82
N GLU A 421 20.67 19.88 -3.95
CA GLU A 421 20.39 21.30 -4.19
C GLU A 421 21.69 22.12 -4.09
N VAL A 422 21.93 23.00 -5.05
CA VAL A 422 23.17 23.77 -5.16
C VAL A 422 22.89 25.24 -5.49
N GLU A 423 23.63 26.16 -4.87
CA GLU A 423 23.66 27.59 -5.26
C GLU A 423 24.99 27.97 -5.92
N GLU A 424 26.04 27.20 -5.63
CA GLU A 424 27.38 27.33 -6.19
C GLU A 424 27.87 25.95 -6.64
N LEU A 425 28.62 25.91 -7.73
CA LEU A 425 29.15 24.68 -8.31
C LEU A 425 30.59 24.90 -8.76
N ASN A 426 31.47 23.95 -8.50
CA ASN A 426 32.77 23.91 -9.16
C ASN A 426 32.64 23.06 -10.44
N VAL A 427 32.74 23.70 -11.61
CA VAL A 427 32.66 23.03 -12.91
C VAL A 427 34.06 22.51 -13.25
N ASP A 428 34.15 21.26 -13.69
CA ASP A 428 35.39 20.63 -14.15
C ASP A 428 35.09 19.78 -15.39
N GLY A 429 35.44 20.30 -16.56
CA GLY A 429 35.10 19.71 -17.85
C GLY A 429 33.67 20.02 -18.27
N SER A 430 32.69 19.29 -17.74
CA SER A 430 31.27 19.51 -18.01
C SER A 430 30.40 19.08 -16.84
N ALA A 431 29.36 19.87 -16.54
CA ALA A 431 28.38 19.58 -15.49
C ALA A 431 26.97 19.84 -16.01
N GLN A 432 26.06 18.91 -15.73
CA GLN A 432 24.64 19.10 -15.97
C GLN A 432 23.97 19.60 -14.69
N VAL A 433 23.34 20.76 -14.78
CA VAL A 433 22.58 21.39 -13.71
C VAL A 433 21.11 21.39 -14.11
N VAL A 434 20.22 21.01 -13.20
CA VAL A 434 18.78 21.05 -13.42
C VAL A 434 18.19 22.21 -12.62
N LEU A 435 17.65 23.21 -13.32
CA LEU A 435 16.78 24.19 -12.69
C LEU A 435 15.38 23.59 -12.56
N VAL A 436 14.86 23.51 -11.34
CA VAL A 436 13.46 23.14 -11.09
C VAL A 436 12.70 24.39 -10.66
N ILE A 437 11.61 24.69 -11.35
CA ILE A 437 10.64 25.72 -10.95
C ILE A 437 9.41 25.07 -10.32
N ASP A 438 8.88 25.67 -9.26
CA ASP A 438 7.72 25.23 -8.50
C ASP A 438 6.60 26.27 -8.71
N VAL A 439 5.63 25.92 -9.56
CA VAL A 439 4.55 26.83 -9.97
C VAL A 439 3.42 26.72 -8.96
N PRO A 440 2.97 27.84 -8.35
CA PRO A 440 1.92 27.80 -7.33
C PRO A 440 0.59 27.32 -7.92
N SER A 441 -0.27 26.79 -7.06
CA SER A 441 -1.62 26.37 -7.48
C SER A 441 -2.50 27.54 -7.90
N LEU A 442 -2.22 28.76 -7.46
CA LEU A 442 -2.91 29.97 -7.89
C LEU A 442 -1.90 30.89 -8.60
N PRO A 443 -2.18 31.32 -9.84
CA PRO A 443 -1.30 32.26 -10.52
C PRO A 443 -1.30 33.59 -9.76
N ARG A 444 -0.11 34.13 -9.52
CA ARG A 444 0.10 35.43 -8.85
C ARG A 444 1.30 36.10 -9.47
N GLY A 445 1.09 37.23 -10.15
CA GLY A 445 2.15 37.91 -10.90
C GLY A 445 2.44 37.29 -12.27
N PHE A 446 1.58 36.39 -12.75
CA PHE A 446 1.55 35.87 -14.12
C PHE A 446 0.12 35.44 -14.50
N SER A 447 -0.13 35.18 -15.78
CA SER A 447 -1.41 34.71 -16.31
C SER A 447 -1.27 33.32 -16.91
N VAL A 448 -2.31 32.50 -16.77
CA VAL A 448 -2.38 31.18 -17.41
C VAL A 448 -2.52 31.34 -18.93
N GLY A 449 -1.76 30.55 -19.69
CA GLY A 449 -1.71 30.62 -21.16
C GLY A 449 -0.85 31.74 -21.72
N GLU A 450 -0.22 32.56 -20.87
CA GLU A 450 0.77 33.57 -21.29
C GLU A 450 2.19 33.12 -20.91
N PRO A 451 3.18 33.33 -21.80
CA PRO A 451 4.56 32.98 -21.52
C PRO A 451 5.19 33.92 -20.47
N VAL A 452 5.76 33.33 -19.42
CA VAL A 452 6.54 34.03 -18.40
C VAL A 452 8.02 33.90 -18.74
N ARG A 453 8.65 35.04 -19.04
CA ARG A 453 10.06 35.11 -19.40
C ARG A 453 10.91 35.45 -18.19
N PHE A 454 12.00 34.72 -18.01
CA PHE A 454 12.95 34.95 -16.94
C PHE A 454 14.36 34.58 -17.41
N ASN A 455 15.38 34.99 -16.66
CA ASN A 455 16.78 34.77 -16.99
C ASN A 455 17.43 33.87 -15.94
N VAL A 456 18.23 32.92 -16.39
CA VAL A 456 19.21 32.24 -15.55
C VAL A 456 20.54 32.96 -15.69
N THR A 457 21.07 33.44 -14.58
CA THR A 457 22.35 34.15 -14.52
C THR A 457 23.38 33.29 -13.80
N ILE A 458 24.47 32.98 -14.51
CA ILE A 458 25.58 32.18 -14.00
C ILE A 458 26.82 33.08 -13.95
N ARG A 459 27.35 33.30 -12.75
CA ARG A 459 28.50 34.18 -12.54
C ARG A 459 29.75 33.33 -12.33
N ASP A 460 30.78 33.58 -13.12
CA ASP A 460 32.10 32.97 -12.93
C ASP A 460 32.84 33.58 -11.72
N GLU A 461 34.02 33.03 -11.36
CA GLU A 461 34.86 33.56 -10.27
C GLU A 461 35.29 35.03 -10.46
N LYS A 462 35.29 35.52 -11.70
CA LYS A 462 35.62 36.91 -12.05
C LYS A 462 34.40 37.82 -12.00
N GLY A 463 33.22 37.28 -11.72
CA GLY A 463 31.95 38.00 -11.66
C GLY A 463 31.31 38.26 -13.02
N ASN A 464 31.83 37.69 -14.11
CA ASN A 464 31.25 37.83 -15.44
C ASN A 464 29.93 37.06 -15.51
N PRO A 465 28.82 37.71 -15.91
CA PRO A 465 27.53 37.05 -16.01
C PRO A 465 27.37 36.35 -17.37
N HIS A 466 27.00 35.08 -17.33
CA HIS A 466 26.44 34.33 -18.45
C HIS A 466 24.92 34.28 -18.26
N VAL A 467 24.17 34.91 -19.17
CA VAL A 467 22.72 35.06 -19.06
C VAL A 467 22.04 34.18 -20.09
N ILE A 468 21.14 33.31 -19.64
CA ILE A 468 20.34 32.44 -20.49
C ILE A 468 18.87 32.83 -20.35
N PRO A 469 18.21 33.29 -21.43
CA PRO A 469 16.79 33.58 -21.41
C PRO A 469 16.00 32.27 -21.47
N LEU A 470 15.09 32.09 -20.51
CA LEU A 470 14.16 30.97 -20.43
C LEU A 470 12.71 31.47 -20.36
N GLU A 471 11.78 30.61 -20.71
CA GLU A 471 10.36 30.90 -20.74
C GLU A 471 9.56 29.71 -20.20
N PHE A 472 8.53 29.94 -19.38
CA PHE A 472 7.55 28.91 -19.07
C PHE A 472 6.13 29.42 -19.31
N GLU A 473 5.24 28.53 -19.76
CA GLU A 473 3.81 28.79 -19.88
C GLU A 473 3.08 27.96 -18.83
N ALA A 474 2.33 28.63 -17.94
CA ALA A 474 1.49 27.96 -16.97
C ALA A 474 0.15 27.57 -17.58
N TYR A 475 -0.32 26.35 -17.31
CA TYR A 475 -1.65 25.87 -17.69
C TYR A 475 -2.44 25.36 -16.48
N GLY A 476 -3.78 25.36 -16.57
CA GLY A 476 -4.65 24.87 -15.50
C GLY A 476 -4.55 23.36 -15.24
N LEU A 477 -5.38 22.83 -14.34
CA LEU A 477 -5.43 21.38 -14.08
C LEU A 477 -5.86 20.61 -15.35
N ALA A 478 -4.93 19.94 -16.05
CA ALA A 478 -5.21 19.25 -17.32
C ALA A 478 -5.98 17.91 -17.20
N PHE A 479 -6.26 17.44 -15.98
CA PHE A 479 -6.83 16.12 -15.75
C PHE A 479 -8.17 16.19 -15.01
N LEU A 480 -9.25 16.40 -15.76
CA LEU A 480 -10.61 16.17 -15.23
C LEU A 480 -11.32 15.04 -15.99
N PRO A 481 -11.71 13.96 -15.30
CA PRO A 481 -12.51 12.91 -15.92
C PRO A 481 -13.89 13.45 -16.29
N VAL A 482 -14.30 13.27 -17.55
CA VAL A 482 -15.68 13.56 -17.97
C VAL A 482 -16.66 12.69 -17.17
N TYR A 483 -17.71 13.31 -16.65
CA TYR A 483 -18.79 12.64 -15.93
C TYR A 483 -19.73 11.94 -16.91
N GLY A 484 -19.99 10.65 -16.71
CA GLY A 484 -20.95 9.89 -17.52
C GLY A 484 -20.49 8.49 -17.90
N LYS A 485 -21.34 7.78 -18.65
CA LYS A 485 -21.09 6.39 -19.08
C LYS A 485 -20.51 6.26 -20.49
N ASN A 486 -20.42 7.33 -21.26
CA ASN A 486 -19.89 7.26 -22.63
C ASN A 486 -18.35 7.13 -22.64
N TRP A 487 -17.85 6.21 -23.46
CA TRP A 487 -16.44 5.90 -23.68
C TRP A 487 -15.73 6.92 -24.58
N LEU A 488 -16.44 7.57 -25.52
CA LEU A 488 -15.88 8.60 -26.41
C LEU A 488 -15.35 9.81 -25.61
N ALA A 489 -16.01 10.15 -24.51
CA ALA A 489 -15.57 11.21 -23.60
C ALA A 489 -14.40 10.79 -22.68
N LYS A 490 -14.15 9.49 -22.52
CA LYS A 490 -13.00 8.96 -21.77
C LYS A 490 -11.70 8.95 -22.58
N MET A 491 -11.72 9.30 -23.87
CA MET A 491 -10.49 9.52 -24.65
C MET A 491 -9.92 10.93 -24.48
N ASN A 492 -10.70 11.87 -23.91
CA ASN A 492 -10.28 13.25 -23.64
C ASN A 492 -9.57 13.42 -22.28
N PHE A 493 -8.96 12.34 -21.78
CA PHE A 493 -8.29 12.27 -20.48
C PHE A 493 -7.05 13.17 -20.34
N THR A 494 -6.65 13.90 -21.38
CA THR A 494 -5.39 14.66 -21.43
C THR A 494 -5.54 16.09 -21.99
N ALA A 495 -6.75 16.64 -22.03
CA ALA A 495 -6.95 17.99 -22.57
C ALA A 495 -6.46 19.07 -21.58
N GLU A 496 -5.51 19.90 -22.01
CA GLU A 496 -5.02 21.07 -21.22
C GLU A 496 -6.13 22.11 -20.96
N THR A 497 -7.23 22.07 -21.72
CA THR A 497 -8.36 23.01 -21.67
C THR A 497 -9.70 22.28 -21.68
N HIS A 498 -10.65 22.72 -20.85
CA HIS A 498 -11.97 22.09 -20.69
C HIS A 498 -13.01 22.75 -21.59
N PHE A 499 -13.97 21.96 -22.09
CA PHE A 499 -14.98 22.43 -23.03
C PHE A 499 -16.28 22.79 -22.31
N VAL A 500 -16.92 23.88 -22.75
CA VAL A 500 -18.24 24.28 -22.27
C VAL A 500 -19.29 23.28 -22.78
N GLY A 501 -20.27 22.95 -21.94
CA GLY A 501 -21.36 22.03 -22.22
C GLY A 501 -21.08 20.57 -21.85
N ILE A 502 -19.88 20.26 -21.34
CA ILE A 502 -19.47 18.93 -20.88
C ILE A 502 -19.42 18.90 -19.34
N PRO A 503 -20.05 17.91 -18.69
CA PRO A 503 -19.94 17.74 -17.24
C PRO A 503 -18.64 17.00 -16.87
N TYR A 504 -17.90 17.51 -15.89
CA TYR A 504 -16.64 16.94 -15.41
C TYR A 504 -16.76 16.52 -13.95
N ARG A 505 -16.21 15.36 -13.57
CA ARG A 505 -16.16 14.92 -12.17
C ARG A 505 -14.93 15.51 -11.50
N VAL A 506 -15.12 16.16 -10.36
CA VAL A 506 -14.08 16.82 -9.58
C VAL A 506 -14.07 16.25 -8.16
N VAL A 507 -12.90 15.74 -7.74
CA VAL A 507 -12.68 15.19 -6.40
C VAL A 507 -11.51 15.90 -5.78
N ALA A 508 -11.72 16.56 -4.65
CA ALA A 508 -10.68 17.29 -3.94
C ALA A 508 -10.91 17.27 -2.43
N LYS A 509 -9.91 17.76 -1.71
CA LYS A 509 -9.97 18.04 -0.26
C LYS A 509 -9.59 19.50 -0.08
N SER A 510 -10.46 20.29 0.55
CA SER A 510 -10.29 21.74 0.75
C SER A 510 -10.47 22.57 -0.52
N LEU A 511 -9.58 22.46 -1.50
CA LEU A 511 -9.55 23.37 -2.64
C LEU A 511 -9.06 22.62 -3.89
N THR A 512 -9.70 22.85 -5.04
CA THR A 512 -9.16 22.38 -6.32
C THR A 512 -8.12 23.36 -6.85
N PRO A 513 -7.12 22.91 -7.62
CA PRO A 513 -6.40 23.83 -8.51
C PRO A 513 -7.38 24.49 -9.50
N PRO A 514 -7.08 25.68 -10.05
CA PRO A 514 -7.88 26.33 -11.07
C PRO A 514 -8.02 25.46 -12.33
N ILE A 515 -9.25 25.34 -12.78
CA ILE A 515 -9.67 24.56 -13.95
C ILE A 515 -9.89 25.54 -15.10
N GLN A 516 -9.05 25.45 -16.12
CA GLN A 516 -9.12 26.34 -17.27
C GLN A 516 -10.13 25.81 -18.30
N PHE A 517 -11.00 26.70 -18.78
CA PHE A 517 -11.96 26.43 -19.85
C PHE A 517 -11.54 27.13 -21.14
N GLU A 518 -12.11 26.67 -22.26
CA GLU A 518 -11.91 27.29 -23.57
C GLU A 518 -12.42 28.74 -23.57
N HIS A 519 -11.81 29.59 -24.40
CA HIS A 519 -12.35 30.92 -24.68
C HIS A 519 -13.79 30.77 -25.19
N TYR A 520 -14.75 31.34 -24.46
CA TYR A 520 -16.16 31.17 -24.76
C TYR A 520 -16.90 32.49 -24.52
N PRO A 521 -17.39 33.22 -25.53
CA PRO A 521 -18.09 34.49 -25.31
C PRO A 521 -19.55 34.30 -24.88
N GLY A 522 -20.16 35.33 -24.28
CA GLY A 522 -21.59 35.37 -23.90
C GLY A 522 -21.89 34.96 -22.45
N GLU A 523 -23.15 35.03 -22.03
CA GLU A 523 -23.55 34.73 -20.65
C GLU A 523 -23.56 33.21 -20.40
N LYS A 524 -22.89 32.77 -19.33
CA LYS A 524 -22.80 31.36 -18.90
C LYS A 524 -23.38 31.16 -17.52
N ILE A 525 -23.61 29.90 -17.20
CA ILE A 525 -23.82 29.44 -15.84
C ILE A 525 -22.88 28.27 -15.56
N ALA A 526 -22.23 28.32 -14.40
CA ALA A 526 -21.46 27.21 -13.85
C ALA A 526 -22.27 26.56 -12.72
N PHE A 527 -22.28 25.23 -12.68
CA PHE A 527 -22.91 24.43 -11.62
C PHE A 527 -21.91 23.48 -10.99
N SER A 528 -22.01 23.34 -9.67
CA SER A 528 -21.44 22.22 -8.91
C SER A 528 -22.59 21.38 -8.34
N TYR A 529 -22.63 20.07 -8.61
CA TYR A 529 -23.66 19.17 -8.09
C TYR A 529 -23.13 17.76 -7.80
N GLY A 530 -23.97 16.85 -7.31
CA GLY A 530 -23.59 15.45 -7.07
C GLY A 530 -23.69 15.00 -5.61
N ASN A 531 -22.81 14.10 -5.20
CA ASN A 531 -22.96 13.36 -3.94
C ASN A 531 -22.78 14.24 -2.69
N TYR A 532 -21.94 15.28 -2.76
CA TYR A 532 -21.64 16.14 -1.59
C TYR A 532 -22.91 16.80 -0.98
N ILE A 533 -23.91 17.09 -1.82
CA ILE A 533 -25.19 17.68 -1.44
C ILE A 533 -25.98 16.76 -0.51
N ARG A 534 -25.93 15.44 -0.71
CA ARG A 534 -26.60 14.44 0.14
C ARG A 534 -25.86 14.20 1.46
N SER A 535 -24.57 14.55 1.51
CA SER A 535 -23.73 14.43 2.70
C SER A 535 -23.79 15.64 3.62
N GLY A 536 -24.48 16.71 3.21
CA GLY A 536 -24.53 17.96 3.97
C GLY A 536 -23.17 18.66 4.05
N LEU A 537 -22.35 18.54 3.01
CA LEU A 537 -21.08 19.25 2.87
C LEU A 537 -21.28 20.49 1.98
N ASP A 538 -20.47 21.52 2.21
CA ASP A 538 -20.55 22.80 1.51
C ASP A 538 -19.45 22.88 0.45
N VAL A 539 -19.79 23.33 -0.76
CA VAL A 539 -18.84 23.51 -1.87
C VAL A 539 -19.09 24.85 -2.55
N THR A 540 -18.22 25.83 -2.33
CA THR A 540 -18.27 27.13 -3.01
C THR A 540 -17.61 27.03 -4.38
N LEU A 541 -18.28 27.56 -5.40
CA LEU A 541 -17.75 27.68 -6.76
C LEU A 541 -17.25 29.10 -6.99
N HIS A 542 -15.97 29.23 -7.35
CA HIS A 542 -15.34 30.50 -7.67
C HIS A 542 -15.04 30.59 -9.17
N ILE A 543 -15.37 31.73 -9.76
CA ILE A 543 -14.94 32.11 -11.12
C ILE A 543 -13.71 32.99 -10.97
N LEU A 544 -12.62 32.64 -11.65
CA LEU A 544 -11.37 33.37 -11.60
C LEU A 544 -11.00 33.94 -12.97
N SER A 545 -10.30 35.07 -12.96
CA SER A 545 -9.57 35.56 -14.13
C SER A 545 -8.39 34.62 -14.47
N PRO A 546 -7.80 34.70 -15.67
CA PRO A 546 -6.56 34.00 -16.01
C PRO A 546 -5.37 34.32 -15.08
N SER A 547 -5.41 35.46 -14.39
CA SER A 547 -4.41 35.89 -13.40
C SER A 547 -4.72 35.42 -11.97
N GLY A 548 -5.80 34.66 -11.76
CA GLY A 548 -6.15 34.06 -10.46
C GLY A 548 -6.95 34.96 -9.53
N GLU A 549 -7.44 36.12 -10.00
CA GLU A 549 -8.34 36.98 -9.24
C GLU A 549 -9.73 36.35 -9.19
N ILE A 550 -10.33 36.27 -8.00
CA ILE A 550 -11.71 35.79 -7.86
C ILE A 550 -12.67 36.88 -8.33
N LEU A 551 -13.36 36.62 -9.43
CA LEU A 551 -14.31 37.54 -10.04
C LEU A 551 -15.72 37.35 -9.46
N HIS A 552 -16.13 36.09 -9.29
CA HIS A 552 -17.44 35.73 -8.76
C HIS A 552 -17.33 34.52 -7.83
N SER A 553 -18.25 34.40 -6.88
CA SER A 553 -18.35 33.23 -6.00
C SER A 553 -19.81 32.86 -5.78
N SER A 554 -20.13 31.57 -5.72
CA SER A 554 -21.47 31.12 -5.40
C SER A 554 -21.82 31.46 -3.96
N SER A 555 -23.09 31.72 -3.71
CA SER A 555 -23.65 31.90 -2.37
C SER A 555 -24.91 31.05 -2.26
N GLN A 556 -24.77 29.80 -1.81
CA GLN A 556 -25.89 28.92 -1.52
C GLN A 556 -25.88 28.43 -0.07
N GLU A 557 -27.07 28.13 0.43
CA GLU A 557 -27.24 27.48 1.73
C GLU A 557 -26.66 26.06 1.73
N LYS A 558 -26.24 25.63 2.91
CA LYS A 558 -25.70 24.30 3.14
C LYS A 558 -26.56 23.18 2.58
N GLY A 559 -25.93 22.28 1.80
CA GLY A 559 -26.60 21.13 1.18
C GLY A 559 -27.50 21.49 -0.02
N ARG A 560 -27.29 22.63 -0.69
CA ARG A 560 -27.87 22.93 -2.00
C ARG A 560 -26.78 22.94 -3.08
N PRO A 561 -27.10 22.57 -4.33
CA PRO A 561 -26.13 22.69 -5.41
C PRO A 561 -25.82 24.15 -5.75
N ASP A 562 -24.52 24.45 -5.78
CA ASP A 562 -23.99 25.77 -6.09
C ASP A 562 -24.02 26.09 -7.58
N PHE A 563 -24.35 27.34 -7.90
CA PHE A 563 -24.24 27.88 -9.25
C PHE A 563 -23.85 29.35 -9.26
N VAL A 564 -23.22 29.78 -10.36
CA VAL A 564 -22.83 31.17 -10.62
C VAL A 564 -23.14 31.51 -12.07
N VAL A 565 -23.79 32.64 -12.31
CA VAL A 565 -23.99 33.20 -13.66
C VAL A 565 -22.94 34.28 -13.89
N PHE A 566 -22.27 34.24 -15.04
CA PHE A 566 -21.11 35.10 -15.34
C PHE A 566 -20.98 35.32 -16.86
N ASN A 567 -20.16 36.26 -17.32
CA ASN A 567 -20.10 36.69 -18.73
C ASN A 567 -18.67 36.84 -19.29
N GLU A 568 -17.68 36.47 -18.50
CA GLU A 568 -16.27 36.50 -18.85
C GLU A 568 -15.96 35.45 -19.94
N SER A 569 -15.21 35.87 -20.96
CA SER A 569 -14.85 34.99 -22.08
C SER A 569 -13.66 34.09 -21.77
N ASP A 570 -12.68 34.62 -21.03
CA ASP A 570 -11.50 33.90 -20.55
C ASP A 570 -11.61 33.78 -19.04
N PHE A 571 -11.75 32.54 -18.57
CA PHE A 571 -12.06 32.27 -17.17
C PHE A 571 -11.51 30.93 -16.71
N MET A 572 -11.31 30.81 -15.40
CA MET A 572 -11.02 29.56 -14.71
C MET A 572 -12.07 29.32 -13.62
N LEU A 573 -12.20 28.07 -13.20
CA LEU A 573 -13.06 27.68 -12.10
C LEU A 573 -12.27 27.04 -10.98
N MET A 574 -12.68 27.31 -9.75
CA MET A 574 -12.12 26.68 -8.56
C MET A 574 -13.27 26.29 -7.62
N LEU A 575 -13.18 25.10 -7.04
CA LEU A 575 -14.12 24.61 -6.05
C LEU A 575 -13.44 24.57 -4.68
N GLU A 576 -14.05 25.23 -3.71
CA GLU A 576 -13.63 25.24 -2.31
C GLU A 576 -14.66 24.52 -1.45
N GLY A 577 -14.25 23.64 -0.55
CA GLY A 577 -15.15 22.90 0.33
C GLY A 577 -14.42 21.82 1.12
N ASP A 578 -15.15 21.05 1.93
CA ASP A 578 -14.58 19.91 2.64
C ASP A 578 -14.15 18.78 1.65
N ARG A 579 -14.03 17.53 2.08
CA ARG A 579 -13.79 16.44 1.13
C ARG A 579 -15.04 16.24 0.26
N PHE A 580 -15.01 16.65 -1.01
CA PHE A 580 -16.16 16.56 -1.91
C PHE A 580 -15.90 15.70 -3.16
N ASP A 581 -16.98 15.13 -3.67
CA ASP A 581 -17.09 14.47 -4.97
C ASP A 581 -18.25 15.16 -5.72
N ALA A 582 -17.86 16.05 -6.62
CA ALA A 582 -18.75 16.95 -7.32
C ALA A 582 -18.70 16.71 -8.84
N VAL A 583 -19.72 17.20 -9.52
CA VAL A 583 -19.80 17.32 -10.96
C VAL A 583 -19.87 18.80 -11.30
N LEU A 584 -18.92 19.26 -12.10
CA LEU A 584 -18.79 20.61 -12.60
C LEU A 584 -19.34 20.69 -14.02
N LEU A 585 -20.28 21.60 -14.27
CA LEU A 585 -20.81 21.87 -15.60
C LEU A 585 -20.79 23.38 -15.85
N VAL A 586 -20.20 23.80 -16.96
CA VAL A 586 -20.34 25.16 -17.50
C VAL A 586 -21.17 25.08 -18.77
N ALA A 587 -22.15 25.95 -18.95
CA ALA A 587 -23.06 25.95 -20.10
C ALA A 587 -23.56 27.36 -20.42
N ASP A 588 -24.10 27.59 -21.63
CA ASP A 588 -24.76 28.85 -21.97
C ASP A 588 -25.97 29.06 -21.07
N TYR A 589 -26.15 30.27 -20.56
CA TYR A 589 -27.29 30.62 -19.72
C TYR A 589 -28.32 31.42 -20.50
N LEU A 590 -29.58 30.99 -20.44
CA LEU A 590 -30.70 31.69 -21.04
C LEU A 590 -31.67 32.15 -19.95
N ARG A 591 -31.85 33.46 -19.83
CA ARG A 591 -32.79 34.05 -18.85
C ARG A 591 -34.25 33.77 -19.17
N LYS A 592 -34.57 33.56 -20.45
CA LYS A 592 -35.93 33.33 -20.97
C LYS A 592 -35.86 32.56 -22.30
N PRO A 593 -36.97 31.94 -22.78
CA PRO A 593 -37.03 31.38 -24.12
C PRO A 593 -36.76 32.44 -25.18
N GLU A 594 -35.86 32.12 -26.10
CA GLU A 594 -35.50 32.98 -27.22
C GLU A 594 -35.06 32.17 -28.45
N ASN A 595 -34.97 32.84 -29.59
CA ASN A 595 -34.55 32.23 -30.84
C ASN A 595 -33.05 32.46 -31.02
N ILE A 596 -32.30 31.39 -31.21
CA ILE A 596 -30.84 31.39 -31.21
C ILE A 596 -30.36 30.68 -32.47
N SER A 597 -29.45 31.31 -33.21
CA SER A 597 -28.75 30.68 -34.33
C SER A 597 -27.25 30.66 -34.06
N PHE A 598 -26.61 29.52 -34.28
CA PHE A 598 -25.19 29.34 -34.02
C PHE A 598 -24.58 28.26 -34.91
N GLU A 599 -23.27 28.32 -35.12
CA GLU A 599 -22.50 27.26 -35.74
C GLU A 599 -22.01 26.27 -34.68
N LEU A 600 -22.32 24.98 -34.86
CA LEU A 600 -21.88 23.89 -34.00
C LEU A 600 -20.64 23.24 -34.60
N LEU A 601 -19.48 23.58 -34.04
CA LEU A 601 -18.19 23.05 -34.48
C LEU A 601 -17.85 21.72 -33.77
N PRO A 602 -17.18 20.78 -34.47
CA PRO A 602 -16.68 19.57 -33.85
C PRO A 602 -15.62 19.90 -32.79
N LYS A 603 -15.67 19.21 -31.65
CA LYS A 603 -14.63 19.29 -30.62
C LYS A 603 -13.53 18.24 -30.89
N GLN A 604 -12.45 18.26 -30.11
CA GLN A 604 -11.29 17.35 -30.28
C GLN A 604 -11.66 15.84 -30.25
N PHE A 605 -12.79 15.48 -29.61
CA PHE A 605 -13.32 14.11 -29.57
C PHE A 605 -14.27 13.76 -30.73
N GLY A 606 -14.36 14.62 -31.76
CA GLY A 606 -15.02 14.33 -33.03
C GLY A 606 -16.46 14.83 -33.17
N GLU A 607 -17.21 14.98 -32.08
CA GLU A 607 -18.59 15.50 -32.10
C GLU A 607 -18.66 16.92 -31.52
N GLY A 608 -19.52 17.78 -32.09
CA GLY A 608 -19.85 19.09 -31.52
C GLY A 608 -20.97 18.96 -30.50
N ILE A 609 -20.86 19.70 -29.40
CA ILE A 609 -21.90 19.78 -28.35
C ILE A 609 -22.08 21.23 -27.92
N LYS A 610 -23.33 21.65 -27.79
CA LYS A 610 -23.69 22.93 -27.15
C LYS A 610 -24.86 22.69 -26.21
N THR A 611 -24.73 23.15 -24.96
CA THR A 611 -25.73 22.98 -23.91
C THR A 611 -26.20 24.34 -23.42
N PHE A 612 -27.51 24.54 -23.42
CA PHE A 612 -28.17 25.71 -22.86
C PHE A 612 -28.87 25.34 -21.56
N ILE A 613 -28.67 26.15 -20.52
CA ILE A 613 -29.46 26.11 -19.29
C ILE A 613 -30.45 27.26 -19.32
N LEU A 614 -31.72 26.91 -19.50
CA LEU A 614 -32.82 27.86 -19.51
C LEU A 614 -33.37 28.04 -18.08
N ASN A 615 -33.46 29.29 -17.63
CA ASN A 615 -34.24 29.66 -16.45
C ASN A 615 -35.74 29.46 -16.73
N ALA A 616 -36.30 28.42 -16.12
CA ALA A 616 -37.66 27.96 -16.33
C ALA A 616 -38.66 28.52 -15.30
N THR A 617 -38.22 29.37 -14.36
CA THR A 617 -39.06 29.90 -13.28
C THR A 617 -40.31 30.62 -13.80
N SER A 618 -40.17 31.40 -14.89
CA SER A 618 -41.28 32.10 -15.55
C SER A 618 -42.21 31.18 -16.35
N LEU A 619 -41.83 29.91 -16.53
CA LEU A 619 -42.50 28.92 -17.36
C LEU A 619 -43.15 27.79 -16.54
N ARG A 620 -43.09 27.86 -15.21
CA ARG A 620 -43.68 26.87 -14.30
C ARG A 620 -45.15 26.62 -14.63
N GLY A 621 -45.52 25.35 -14.81
CA GLY A 621 -46.88 24.94 -15.18
C GLY A 621 -47.25 25.16 -16.66
N LYS A 622 -46.34 25.66 -17.50
CA LYS A 622 -46.50 25.80 -18.95
C LYS A 622 -45.83 24.66 -19.69
N LYS A 623 -45.96 24.62 -21.01
CA LYS A 623 -45.18 23.75 -21.90
C LYS A 623 -44.11 24.57 -22.63
N LEU A 624 -42.91 24.04 -22.74
CA LEU A 624 -41.87 24.57 -23.60
C LEU A 624 -41.91 23.83 -24.95
N ALA A 625 -42.28 24.52 -26.01
CA ALA A 625 -42.18 24.01 -27.37
C ALA A 625 -40.82 24.40 -27.95
N LEU A 626 -40.14 23.41 -28.52
CA LEU A 626 -38.82 23.52 -29.12
C LEU A 626 -38.93 23.17 -30.60
N ASP A 627 -38.29 23.98 -31.42
CA ASP A 627 -38.13 23.74 -32.85
C ASP A 627 -36.68 24.00 -33.24
N VAL A 628 -35.98 22.95 -33.68
CA VAL A 628 -34.57 22.98 -34.05
C VAL A 628 -34.46 22.64 -35.52
N THR A 629 -33.87 23.55 -36.29
CA THR A 629 -33.54 23.35 -37.71
C THR A 629 -32.04 23.45 -37.89
N ALA A 630 -31.44 22.50 -38.61
CA ALA A 630 -30.01 22.44 -38.85
C ALA A 630 -29.73 22.05 -40.31
N ASP A 631 -28.59 22.50 -40.85
CA ASP A 631 -28.13 22.15 -42.20
C ASP A 631 -27.58 20.71 -42.31
N ARG A 632 -27.33 20.06 -41.17
CA ARG A 632 -26.97 18.65 -41.03
C ARG A 632 -27.74 18.01 -39.88
N PRO A 633 -27.92 16.68 -39.88
CA PRO A 633 -28.63 16.01 -38.80
C PRO A 633 -27.98 16.25 -37.43
N VAL A 634 -28.74 16.83 -36.50
CA VAL A 634 -28.36 17.02 -35.10
C VAL A 634 -29.25 16.20 -34.18
N GLU A 635 -28.76 15.89 -32.98
CA GLU A 635 -29.53 15.28 -31.91
C GLU A 635 -29.83 16.31 -30.83
N VAL A 636 -31.11 16.47 -30.48
CA VAL A 636 -31.60 17.39 -29.46
C VAL A 636 -32.04 16.58 -28.25
N ARG A 637 -31.55 16.95 -27.08
CA ARG A 637 -31.87 16.32 -25.80
C ARG A 637 -32.26 17.37 -24.78
N VAL A 638 -33.36 17.13 -24.07
CA VAL A 638 -33.87 18.04 -23.05
C VAL A 638 -33.98 17.30 -21.74
N TYR A 639 -33.50 17.91 -20.67
CA TYR A 639 -33.48 17.36 -19.32
C TYR A 639 -34.11 18.37 -18.37
N TYR A 640 -34.91 17.90 -17.42
CA TYR A 640 -35.15 18.68 -16.21
C TYR A 640 -33.82 18.83 -15.46
N PHE A 641 -33.55 20.01 -14.92
CA PHE A 641 -32.25 20.32 -14.32
C PHE A 641 -32.39 21.03 -12.96
N THR A 642 -33.54 20.85 -12.31
CA THR A 642 -33.84 21.52 -11.04
C THR A 642 -33.32 20.73 -9.84
N LEU A 643 -33.70 19.45 -9.70
CA LEU A 643 -33.33 18.63 -8.55
C LEU A 643 -31.92 18.04 -8.70
N ASN A 644 -31.20 17.84 -7.59
CA ASN A 644 -29.83 17.25 -7.64
C ASN A 644 -29.78 15.89 -8.34
N ARG A 645 -30.80 15.02 -8.12
CA ARG A 645 -30.89 13.73 -8.80
C ARG A 645 -31.04 13.88 -10.33
N GLU A 646 -31.73 14.91 -10.79
CA GLU A 646 -31.91 15.18 -12.22
C GLU A 646 -30.62 15.69 -12.85
N ARG A 647 -29.86 16.50 -12.11
CA ARG A 647 -28.52 16.94 -12.53
C ARG A 647 -27.54 15.75 -12.61
N GLU A 648 -27.61 14.81 -11.67
CA GLU A 648 -26.85 13.54 -11.76
C GLU A 648 -27.24 12.67 -12.97
N ASP A 649 -28.49 12.78 -13.45
CA ASP A 649 -28.94 12.07 -14.65
C ASP A 649 -28.58 12.81 -15.97
N PHE A 650 -28.00 14.02 -15.89
CA PHE A 650 -27.53 14.78 -17.04
C PHE A 650 -26.21 14.21 -17.57
N ASP A 651 -26.32 13.41 -18.62
CA ASP A 651 -25.22 12.90 -19.43
C ASP A 651 -25.61 13.07 -20.91
N PRO A 652 -25.24 14.20 -21.54
CA PRO A 652 -25.67 14.51 -22.90
C PRO A 652 -25.06 13.56 -23.92
N LEU A 653 -23.95 12.89 -23.61
CA LEU A 653 -23.27 11.97 -24.51
C LEU A 653 -23.68 10.51 -24.27
N SER A 654 -24.44 10.19 -23.23
CA SER A 654 -24.85 8.80 -22.93
C SER A 654 -25.71 8.17 -24.02
N ALA A 655 -25.57 6.84 -24.22
CA ALA A 655 -26.55 6.08 -25.00
C ALA A 655 -27.88 5.89 -24.20
N GLY A 656 -27.80 5.86 -22.86
CA GLY A 656 -28.96 5.74 -21.99
C GLY A 656 -29.59 7.10 -21.69
N PHE A 657 -30.61 7.49 -22.47
CA PHE A 657 -31.31 8.75 -22.29
C PHE A 657 -32.28 8.69 -21.09
N LYS A 658 -32.17 9.65 -20.17
CA LYS A 658 -33.04 9.80 -18.98
C LYS A 658 -33.73 11.17 -18.90
N GLY A 659 -33.66 11.98 -19.96
CA GLY A 659 -34.25 13.31 -19.99
C GLY A 659 -35.75 13.30 -20.34
N ALA A 660 -36.31 14.49 -20.51
CA ALA A 660 -37.71 14.71 -20.83
C ALA A 660 -38.03 14.57 -22.34
N PHE A 661 -37.09 14.91 -23.23
CA PHE A 661 -37.28 14.82 -24.68
C PHE A 661 -35.97 14.48 -25.43
N ARG A 662 -36.07 13.64 -26.46
CA ARG A 662 -34.98 13.30 -27.38
C ARG A 662 -35.50 13.24 -28.81
N GLY A 663 -34.81 13.91 -29.73
CA GLY A 663 -35.08 13.85 -31.17
C GLY A 663 -33.80 13.93 -32.00
N LYS A 664 -33.80 13.40 -33.22
CA LYS A 664 -32.64 13.42 -34.12
C LYS A 664 -33.08 13.67 -35.57
N GLY A 665 -32.42 14.59 -36.25
CA GLY A 665 -32.72 14.95 -37.65
C GLY A 665 -32.21 16.35 -38.01
N GLU A 666 -32.43 16.76 -39.25
CA GLU A 666 -32.19 18.13 -39.71
C GLU A 666 -33.28 19.10 -39.22
N HIS A 667 -34.47 18.57 -38.92
CA HIS A 667 -35.55 19.29 -38.28
C HIS A 667 -36.10 18.46 -37.12
N VAL A 668 -36.10 19.02 -35.92
CA VAL A 668 -36.55 18.36 -34.68
C VAL A 668 -37.48 19.29 -33.94
N SER A 669 -38.74 18.88 -33.78
CA SER A 669 -39.74 19.61 -33.00
C SER A 669 -40.27 18.76 -31.83
N GLY A 670 -40.56 19.41 -30.70
CA GLY A 670 -41.02 18.73 -29.49
C GLY A 670 -41.65 19.68 -28.48
N GLU A 671 -42.45 19.12 -27.56
CA GLU A 671 -43.01 19.85 -26.42
C GLU A 671 -42.61 19.18 -25.12
N VAL A 672 -42.15 19.98 -24.15
CA VAL A 672 -41.76 19.53 -22.81
C VAL A 672 -42.68 20.19 -21.78
N PRO A 673 -43.48 19.43 -21.02
CA PRO A 673 -44.32 19.99 -19.95
C PRO A 673 -43.46 20.41 -18.77
N LEU A 674 -43.68 21.61 -18.22
CA LEU A 674 -42.89 22.13 -17.11
C LEU A 674 -43.65 22.05 -15.80
N ARG A 675 -42.95 21.57 -14.77
CA ARG A 675 -43.54 21.35 -13.46
C ARG A 675 -43.77 22.68 -12.74
N PRO A 676 -44.71 22.75 -11.77
CA PRO A 676 -44.98 23.98 -11.01
C PRO A 676 -43.79 24.52 -10.20
N TYR A 677 -42.74 23.71 -10.03
CA TYR A 677 -41.54 24.03 -9.26
C TYR A 677 -40.26 23.99 -10.10
N GLU A 678 -40.36 23.98 -11.43
CA GLU A 678 -39.16 23.96 -12.29
C GLU A 678 -38.39 25.28 -12.19
N ASP A 679 -37.08 25.19 -11.94
CA ASP A 679 -36.15 26.32 -11.92
C ASP A 679 -35.29 26.35 -13.18
N PHE A 680 -34.79 25.18 -13.61
CA PHE A 680 -33.86 25.07 -14.74
C PHE A 680 -34.20 23.89 -15.64
N ILE A 681 -33.98 24.08 -16.95
CA ILE A 681 -34.05 23.04 -17.98
C ILE A 681 -32.72 23.06 -18.74
N ALA A 682 -32.12 21.89 -18.94
CA ALA A 682 -30.94 21.74 -19.78
C ALA A 682 -31.36 21.26 -21.18
N ILE A 683 -30.91 21.97 -22.22
CA ILE A 683 -31.13 21.64 -23.63
C ILE A 683 -29.77 21.43 -24.27
N SER A 684 -29.45 20.19 -24.65
CA SER A 684 -28.20 19.84 -25.32
C SER A 684 -28.45 19.52 -26.78
N ILE A 685 -27.66 20.14 -27.66
CA ILE A 685 -27.66 19.91 -29.11
C ILE A 685 -26.30 19.31 -29.47
N ILE A 686 -26.33 18.16 -30.16
CA ILE A 686 -25.16 17.33 -30.46
C ILE A 686 -25.10 17.09 -31.97
N GLY A 687 -23.96 17.37 -32.59
CA GLY A 687 -23.78 17.25 -34.04
C GLY A 687 -22.75 18.24 -34.58
N THR A 688 -22.87 18.60 -35.85
CA THR A 688 -22.05 19.65 -36.49
C THR A 688 -22.89 20.41 -37.50
N GLY A 689 -22.56 21.68 -37.76
CA GLY A 689 -23.23 22.51 -38.76
C GLY A 689 -23.96 23.73 -38.19
N ASN A 690 -24.67 24.48 -39.02
CA ASN A 690 -25.43 25.64 -38.60
C ASN A 690 -26.78 25.21 -38.02
N VAL A 691 -27.08 25.65 -36.79
CA VAL A 691 -28.28 25.29 -36.06
C VAL A 691 -29.08 26.54 -35.71
N SER A 692 -30.39 26.48 -35.89
CA SER A 692 -31.36 27.48 -35.42
C SER A 692 -32.34 26.82 -34.45
N LEU A 693 -32.36 27.32 -33.22
CA LEU A 693 -33.18 26.85 -32.11
C LEU A 693 -34.23 27.91 -31.77
N THR A 694 -35.51 27.55 -31.89
CA THR A 694 -36.66 28.39 -31.55
C THR A 694 -37.33 27.82 -30.31
N MET A 695 -37.57 28.67 -29.31
CA MET A 695 -38.20 28.28 -28.05
C MET A 695 -39.47 29.09 -27.81
N THR A 696 -40.59 28.41 -27.58
CA THR A 696 -41.89 29.08 -27.32
C THR A 696 -42.58 28.49 -26.09
N ALA A 697 -43.12 29.38 -25.24
CA ALA A 697 -43.91 28.97 -24.09
C ALA A 697 -45.38 28.84 -24.48
N LYS A 698 -45.98 27.66 -24.28
CA LYS A 698 -47.40 27.38 -24.51
C LYS A 698 -48.11 27.19 -23.19
N GLU A 699 -49.27 27.83 -23.02
CA GLU A 699 -50.09 27.61 -21.84
C GLU A 699 -50.71 26.21 -21.89
N VAL A 700 -50.73 25.51 -20.75
CA VAL A 700 -51.45 24.26 -20.61
C VAL A 700 -52.88 24.61 -20.23
N PRO A 701 -53.90 24.27 -21.04
CA PRO A 701 -55.29 24.46 -20.63
C PRO A 701 -55.51 23.65 -19.35
N VAL A 702 -56.01 24.31 -18.30
CA VAL A 702 -56.30 23.69 -17.00
C VAL A 702 -57.32 22.57 -17.21
N SER A 703 -56.87 21.31 -17.30
CA SER A 703 -57.79 20.17 -17.32
C SER A 703 -58.12 19.79 -15.88
N VAL A 704 -59.39 19.90 -15.51
CA VAL A 704 -59.96 19.57 -14.17
C VAL A 704 -59.89 18.05 -13.86
N SER A 705 -59.08 17.27 -14.57
CA SER A 705 -58.94 15.82 -14.39
C SER A 705 -58.18 15.42 -13.12
N GLY A 706 -57.58 16.35 -12.38
CA GLY A 706 -56.85 16.10 -11.14
C GLY A 706 -57.71 15.95 -9.87
N LEU A 707 -58.96 16.40 -9.87
CA LEU A 707 -59.88 16.27 -8.72
C LEU A 707 -60.49 14.87 -8.59
N GLY A 708 -60.42 14.03 -9.63
CA GLY A 708 -60.96 12.67 -9.59
C GLY A 708 -60.25 11.74 -8.58
N LYS A 709 -58.94 11.93 -8.39
CA LYS A 709 -58.13 11.10 -7.48
C LYS A 709 -58.33 11.39 -5.99
N TYR A 710 -58.77 12.59 -5.65
CA TYR A 710 -59.02 13.02 -4.27
C TYR A 710 -60.50 13.01 -3.89
N SER A 711 -61.38 12.53 -4.76
CA SER A 711 -62.82 12.42 -4.49
C SER A 711 -63.10 11.58 -3.23
N GLY A 712 -62.37 10.49 -3.03
CA GLY A 712 -62.47 9.68 -1.81
C GLY A 712 -62.07 10.45 -0.55
N GLU A 713 -60.93 11.14 -0.57
CA GLU A 713 -60.42 11.89 0.60
C GLU A 713 -61.27 13.12 0.92
N LEU A 714 -61.77 13.83 -0.10
CA LEU A 714 -62.74 14.92 0.08
C LEU A 714 -64.08 14.42 0.63
N THR A 715 -64.53 13.23 0.22
CA THR A 715 -65.74 12.61 0.78
C THR A 715 -65.55 12.22 2.24
N VAL A 716 -64.37 11.68 2.59
CA VAL A 716 -64.02 11.34 3.98
C VAL A 716 -63.90 12.60 4.84
N ALA A 717 -63.28 13.67 4.34
CA ALA A 717 -63.20 14.95 5.04
C ALA A 717 -64.59 15.60 5.22
N LEU A 718 -65.46 15.51 4.21
CA LEU A 718 -66.84 15.99 4.30
C LEU A 718 -67.66 15.18 5.31
N LEU A 719 -67.50 13.85 5.33
CA LEU A 719 -68.13 12.95 6.30
C LEU A 719 -67.62 13.21 7.73
N ALA A 720 -66.32 13.46 7.90
CA ALA A 720 -65.76 13.82 9.20
C ALA A 720 -66.29 15.18 9.69
N LEU A 721 -66.42 16.16 8.79
CA LEU A 721 -67.04 17.46 9.10
C LEU A 721 -68.52 17.27 9.47
N LEU A 722 -69.26 16.44 8.74
CA LEU A 722 -70.65 16.09 9.02
C LEU A 722 -70.80 15.38 10.37
N LEU A 723 -69.89 14.46 10.69
CA LEU A 723 -69.86 13.77 11.98
C LEU A 723 -69.62 14.75 13.14
N VAL A 724 -68.69 15.70 12.97
CA VAL A 724 -68.45 16.76 13.97
C VAL A 724 -69.67 17.66 14.13
N VAL A 725 -70.36 17.99 13.03
CA VAL A 725 -71.61 18.77 13.06
C VAL A 725 -72.74 17.98 13.73
N VAL A 726 -72.86 16.68 13.48
CA VAL A 726 -73.85 15.80 14.12
C VAL A 726 -73.57 15.68 15.62
N ILE A 727 -72.32 15.44 16.03
CA ILE A 727 -71.92 15.39 17.45
C ILE A 727 -72.19 16.74 18.14
N ALA A 728 -71.95 17.86 17.43
CA ALA A 728 -72.24 19.20 17.94
C ALA A 728 -73.75 19.49 18.06
N LEU A 729 -74.57 18.96 17.13
CA LEU A 729 -76.03 19.07 17.17
C LEU A 729 -76.66 18.17 18.23
N GLU A 730 -76.16 16.94 18.40
CA GLU A 730 -76.59 15.99 19.42
C GLU A 730 -76.34 16.57 20.83
N ARG A 731 -75.15 17.14 21.06
CA ARG A 731 -74.83 17.88 22.30
C ARG A 731 -75.72 19.10 22.57
N ARG A 732 -76.39 19.64 21.56
CA ARG A 732 -77.22 20.85 21.68
C ARG A 732 -78.72 20.55 21.80
N LEU A 733 -79.16 19.37 21.38
CA LEU A 733 -80.58 18.97 21.34
C LEU A 733 -80.95 17.93 22.40
N GLY A 734 -79.99 17.35 23.10
CA GLY A 734 -80.21 16.43 24.23
C GLY A 734 -79.97 14.98 23.85
#